data_AF-A0A9D5YXJ4-F1
#
_entry.id   AF-A0A9D5YXJ4-F1
#
_cell.length_a   1.000
_cell.length_b   1.000
_cell.length_c   1.000
_cell.angle_alpha   90.00
_cell.angle_beta   90.00
_cell.angle_gamma   90.00
#
_symmetry.space_group_name_H-M   'P 1'
#
loop_
_entity.id
_entity.type
_entity.pdbx_description
1 polymer ?
#
loop_
_entity_poly.entity_id
_entity_poly.type
_entity_poly.pdbx_seq_one_letter_code
_entity_poly.pdbx_strand_id
1 'polypeptide(L)'
;MRNHLILLALAAMLGVGPSGAWGRAPQFIRHPSLSPDGAEIAFVYEGDVWKAPRRGGRATRLTSHAAYDVQPRFSPDGKWIAFASNRTGLYDTYVMPAGGGPARRLTWYDSHYDTPNAWMPDSKHLLITTFRATSSDVYLISLEGETPVRVGYEPWEAEYAAAPSPDGKWVAFCRRAGAGAYFRWGYHGTDNADIYLADYGVPWTNIRRLTTHDGHDLWPQWSPDGRTLYFCSNRDGAPNVHRMKLAPDGTPEGEPEALTQFTDGGLHGLDVSADGRWIAFARDFQLYVMRAAGGKLEKVDIQVYTDAPRDRVTFNTLRSGVTEYALSPDGKKLAMVVEGDIFIKTADEKTFTRQVTSTPWRECQPAWAPDSRRLVYASMRHGNRDLFIYDAATGKEELLWEKTPENEAHPAFSPDGAWIAYFVSDTTIVIRSETGEVAWRRVNPDFSRALTERAPYVWSADSRWLLFEQNEPRDCRSFGVFNLESGEVHTLSRVGRYAGGAAWSSDGRLVFALQEADDMDIYALDPVPATPDFPLRDFEQLFGASRPEPAARERRAATQARSASGPQLIHFDFHDVARRARQLTPTGSDEWNPAISPDGDTAFFTSTMTGQSQIYSRSTEGMAPEAPRRRRFGGAAAPSTDLRQRNSSSGFKGALSVSPDGKYLYYLNYSDNLVHRLELASDRDLAMNFEVDVRVDEAALWREALVESGWLLDHYYYDPQHHGVDWTSVVRRYQRLLPDLVTREDFGVMLDMMFGELRSSHLSVSWGDEWRQGEQPAGMTGIILDPRELLQGRFVVESVEPHSAATRPEADLSPGERILAVDGEVLEATSNWDRLLSGKVGKEVRLQVAAPDGATRTAYLLPTAWRSFWDLQYENWVEDRRRRTHELSGGRLGYLHIREMDRACLERFKRDLRDQGSRYEGVVIDIRRNYGGNTAMEMVEILNNRAWAYTERRGQPRVSEPWRRGHALDVPSVMLVNHQSVSNAEMMSEGYRALGLGKVVGIPTEGGVIFTSSYRLLNGFTIRRPFEGIYTAAGENFEGKGREPDIYVDVDPNDYQSGRDPQLERAVKELLAQLDAQTLQVDKPQSPPVPIRPTEDPEVREDKPASRAR
;
A
#
# COMPACT_ATOMS: atom_id res chain seq x y z
N MET A 1 78.27 -52.30 11.10
CA MET A 1 78.07 -51.80 12.48
C MET A 1 76.94 -50.77 12.40
N ARG A 2 75.84 -50.75 13.15
CA ARG A 2 75.29 -51.57 14.25
C ARG A 2 73.80 -51.12 14.36
N ASN A 3 72.88 -52.07 14.49
CA ASN A 3 71.58 -52.09 15.22
C ASN A 3 70.65 -50.86 15.20
N HIS A 4 69.31 -50.93 15.20
CA HIS A 4 68.26 -51.95 15.05
C HIS A 4 66.92 -51.18 15.14
N LEU A 5 65.83 -51.88 14.79
CA LEU A 5 64.41 -51.65 15.10
C LEU A 5 63.54 -51.03 13.99
N ILE A 6 62.33 -51.52 13.69
CA ILE A 6 61.65 -52.83 13.75
C ILE A 6 60.27 -52.59 13.08
N LEU A 7 59.86 -53.51 12.21
CA LEU A 7 58.49 -53.89 11.80
C LEU A 7 57.40 -52.81 11.54
N LEU A 8 56.94 -52.71 10.29
CA LEU A 8 55.58 -53.09 9.85
C LEU A 8 55.37 -52.70 8.38
N ALA A 9 55.53 -53.67 7.48
CA ALA A 9 55.23 -53.54 6.06
C ALA A 9 54.29 -54.68 5.65
N LEU A 10 53.01 -54.58 6.04
CA LEU A 10 51.90 -55.30 5.43
C LEU A 10 50.60 -54.58 5.81
N ALA A 11 49.76 -54.32 4.80
CA ALA A 11 48.47 -53.63 4.81
C ALA A 11 48.48 -52.09 4.66
N ALA A 12 48.64 -51.62 3.41
CA ALA A 12 48.05 -50.36 2.95
C ALA A 12 47.73 -50.42 1.44
N MET A 13 46.85 -51.35 1.05
CA MET A 13 45.88 -51.04 0.00
C MET A 13 44.63 -50.55 0.72
N LEU A 14 44.61 -49.26 1.09
CA LEU A 14 43.38 -48.55 1.40
C LEU A 14 43.07 -47.67 0.20
N GLY A 15 41.99 -48.04 -0.47
CA GLY A 15 41.51 -47.40 -1.68
C GLY A 15 41.34 -45.90 -1.48
N VAL A 16 41.65 -45.18 -2.55
CA VAL A 16 41.08 -43.86 -2.80
C VAL A 16 39.56 -44.06 -2.84
N GLY A 17 38.90 -43.88 -1.70
CA GLY A 17 37.45 -43.74 -1.66
C GLY A 17 37.09 -42.51 -2.48
N PRO A 18 36.00 -42.55 -3.27
CA PRO A 18 35.54 -41.36 -3.97
C PRO A 18 35.29 -40.28 -2.92
N SER A 19 35.86 -39.10 -3.15
CA SER A 19 35.53 -37.87 -2.42
C SER A 19 34.02 -37.65 -2.54
N GLY A 20 33.29 -38.12 -1.53
CA GLY A 20 31.84 -38.04 -1.48
C GLY A 20 31.38 -36.58 -1.44
N ALA A 21 30.38 -36.27 -2.24
CA ALA A 21 29.66 -35.00 -2.15
C ALA A 21 29.19 -34.78 -0.69
N TRP A 22 29.54 -33.64 -0.11
CA TRP A 22 29.23 -33.33 1.29
C TRP A 22 27.76 -32.92 1.36
N GLY A 23 26.90 -33.76 1.96
CA GLY A 23 25.53 -33.39 2.28
C GLY A 23 25.50 -32.18 3.23
N ARG A 24 24.62 -31.21 2.98
CA ARG A 24 24.50 -29.99 3.79
C ARG A 24 23.25 -30.04 4.66
N ALA A 25 23.32 -29.46 5.86
CA ALA A 25 22.12 -29.22 6.66
C ALA A 25 21.33 -28.03 6.08
N PRO A 26 20.06 -28.22 5.67
CA PRO A 26 19.26 -27.11 5.15
C PRO A 26 18.96 -26.11 6.27
N GLN A 27 19.13 -24.81 6.00
CA GLN A 27 18.43 -23.76 6.75
C GLN A 27 17.24 -23.25 5.95
N PHE A 28 16.33 -22.52 6.57
CA PHE A 28 15.14 -22.01 5.89
C PHE A 28 14.06 -23.05 5.52
N ILE A 29 13.86 -24.09 6.34
CA ILE A 29 12.76 -25.06 6.14
C ILE A 29 11.41 -24.42 6.47
N ARG A 30 10.41 -24.66 5.62
CA ARG A 30 9.03 -24.19 5.82
C ARG A 30 8.01 -25.31 5.62
N HIS A 31 6.81 -25.10 6.16
CA HIS A 31 5.62 -25.92 5.95
C HIS A 31 5.84 -27.44 6.08
N PRO A 32 6.28 -27.97 7.23
CA PRO A 32 6.40 -29.41 7.39
C PRO A 32 5.03 -30.10 7.41
N SER A 33 4.99 -31.34 6.92
CA SER A 33 3.87 -32.26 7.06
C SER A 33 4.36 -33.69 7.29
N LEU A 34 3.75 -34.38 8.25
CA LEU A 34 4.09 -35.75 8.64
C LEU A 34 3.37 -36.78 7.78
N SER A 35 4.06 -37.88 7.47
CA SER A 35 3.38 -39.07 6.94
C SER A 35 2.38 -39.61 7.98
N PRO A 36 1.35 -40.36 7.56
CA PRO A 36 0.30 -40.86 8.48
C PRO A 36 0.84 -41.64 9.69
N ASP A 37 1.93 -42.38 9.50
CA ASP A 37 2.62 -43.17 10.53
C ASP A 37 3.73 -42.40 11.29
N GLY A 38 3.96 -41.14 10.93
CA GLY A 38 5.00 -40.27 11.46
C GLY A 38 6.44 -40.76 11.17
N ALA A 39 6.64 -41.57 10.13
CA ALA A 39 7.97 -42.06 9.74
C ALA A 39 8.74 -41.06 8.87
N GLU A 40 8.04 -40.31 8.02
CA GLU A 40 8.60 -39.33 7.08
C GLU A 40 8.02 -37.93 7.32
N ILE A 41 8.74 -36.90 6.87
CA ILE A 41 8.31 -35.50 6.87
C ILE A 41 8.51 -34.94 5.47
N ALA A 42 7.47 -34.36 4.88
CA ALA A 42 7.53 -33.52 3.70
C ALA A 42 7.66 -32.06 4.14
N PHE A 43 8.42 -31.25 3.42
CA PHE A 43 8.66 -29.84 3.77
C PHE A 43 9.09 -29.05 2.54
N VAL A 44 9.11 -27.72 2.67
CA VAL A 44 9.56 -26.80 1.63
C VAL A 44 10.99 -26.35 1.91
N TYR A 45 11.85 -26.41 0.90
CA TYR A 45 13.22 -25.89 0.92
C TYR A 45 13.65 -25.50 -0.50
N GLU A 46 14.28 -24.33 -0.67
CA GLU A 46 14.68 -23.76 -1.97
C GLU A 46 13.50 -23.60 -2.97
N GLY A 47 12.28 -23.43 -2.47
CA GLY A 47 11.07 -23.32 -3.28
C GLY A 47 10.49 -24.63 -3.80
N ASP A 48 11.02 -25.78 -3.39
CA ASP A 48 10.52 -27.10 -3.78
C ASP A 48 10.00 -27.91 -2.60
N VAL A 49 9.21 -28.94 -2.90
CA VAL A 49 8.80 -29.96 -1.93
C VAL A 49 9.91 -31.01 -1.80
N TRP A 50 10.37 -31.22 -0.57
CA TRP A 50 11.33 -32.24 -0.17
C TRP A 50 10.70 -33.23 0.80
N LYS A 51 11.31 -34.41 0.93
CA LYS A 51 10.91 -35.44 1.90
C LYS A 51 12.12 -36.05 2.59
N ALA A 52 12.05 -36.27 3.90
CA ALA A 52 13.10 -36.90 4.70
C ALA A 52 12.51 -37.83 5.79
N PRO A 53 13.29 -38.79 6.32
CA PRO A 53 12.90 -39.53 7.52
C PRO A 53 12.75 -38.59 8.72
N ARG A 54 11.73 -38.80 9.57
CA ARG A 54 11.50 -38.02 10.80
C ARG A 54 12.69 -38.06 11.77
N ARG A 55 13.48 -39.14 11.72
CA ARG A 55 14.69 -39.32 12.54
C ARG A 55 15.92 -38.57 12.00
N GLY A 56 15.80 -37.87 10.88
CA GLY A 56 16.91 -37.25 10.18
C GLY A 56 17.56 -38.19 9.15
N GLY A 57 18.57 -37.68 8.46
CA GLY A 57 19.27 -38.33 7.36
C GLY A 57 19.04 -37.63 6.02
N ARG A 58 19.23 -38.36 4.92
CA ARG A 58 19.16 -37.81 3.57
C ARG A 58 17.73 -37.44 3.18
N ALA A 59 17.55 -36.20 2.70
CA ALA A 59 16.32 -35.76 2.06
C ALA A 59 16.32 -36.04 0.54
N THR A 60 15.12 -36.20 0.00
CA THR A 60 14.84 -36.38 -1.43
C THR A 60 13.96 -35.24 -1.91
N ARG A 61 14.41 -34.54 -2.95
CA ARG A 61 13.62 -33.52 -3.65
C ARG A 61 12.52 -34.20 -4.47
N LEU A 62 11.26 -33.77 -4.30
CA LEU A 62 10.10 -34.35 -4.97
C LEU A 62 9.63 -33.50 -6.16
N THR A 63 9.80 -32.18 -6.10
CA THR A 63 9.50 -31.28 -7.21
C THR A 63 10.76 -30.61 -7.75
N SER A 64 10.80 -30.38 -9.05
CA SER A 64 11.93 -29.72 -9.73
C SER A 64 11.38 -28.85 -10.86
N HIS A 65 10.94 -27.64 -10.50
CA HIS A 65 10.39 -26.66 -11.44
C HIS A 65 10.94 -25.27 -11.09
N ALA A 66 10.92 -24.32 -12.04
CA ALA A 66 11.26 -22.93 -11.76
C ALA A 66 10.21 -22.18 -10.91
N ALA A 67 9.12 -22.86 -10.57
CA ALA A 67 8.02 -22.32 -9.81
C ALA A 67 8.27 -22.53 -8.32
N TYR A 68 7.58 -21.77 -7.50
CA TYR A 68 7.63 -21.87 -6.06
C TYR A 68 6.49 -22.76 -5.57
N ASP A 69 6.84 -23.87 -4.94
CA ASP A 69 5.92 -24.86 -4.38
C ASP A 69 5.83 -24.70 -2.85
N VAL A 70 4.61 -24.72 -2.29
CA VAL A 70 4.37 -24.50 -0.85
C VAL A 70 3.32 -25.45 -0.25
N GLN A 71 3.34 -25.56 1.09
CA GLN A 71 2.34 -26.28 1.90
C GLN A 71 2.06 -27.74 1.48
N PRO A 72 3.05 -28.64 1.54
CA PRO A 72 2.82 -30.05 1.26
C PRO A 72 1.88 -30.73 2.29
N ARG A 73 0.84 -31.37 1.77
CA ARG A 73 -0.25 -32.23 2.29
C ARG A 73 -0.09 -33.74 2.16
N PHE A 74 0.39 -34.52 3.14
CA PHE A 74 0.24 -35.99 3.06
C PHE A 74 -1.23 -36.45 3.14
N SER A 75 -1.62 -37.39 2.28
CA SER A 75 -2.92 -38.06 2.39
C SER A 75 -2.95 -39.04 3.58
N PRO A 76 -4.12 -39.31 4.20
CA PRO A 76 -4.25 -40.23 5.33
C PRO A 76 -3.83 -41.67 5.00
N ASP A 77 -3.96 -42.09 3.74
CA ASP A 77 -3.48 -43.38 3.24
C ASP A 77 -1.99 -43.40 2.86
N GLY A 78 -1.30 -42.26 2.93
CA GLY A 78 0.12 -42.09 2.67
C GLY A 78 0.52 -42.20 1.20
N LYS A 79 -0.43 -42.26 0.26
CA LYS A 79 -0.15 -42.44 -1.18
C LYS A 79 0.08 -41.15 -1.93
N TRP A 80 -0.42 -40.02 -1.43
CA TRP A 80 -0.44 -38.74 -2.15
C TRP A 80 0.17 -37.61 -1.31
N ILE A 81 0.73 -36.63 -2.03
CA ILE A 81 1.08 -35.32 -1.49
C ILE A 81 0.36 -34.26 -2.32
N ALA A 82 -0.49 -33.47 -1.68
CA ALA A 82 -1.03 -32.23 -2.25
C ALA A 82 -0.10 -31.05 -1.93
N PHE A 83 -0.01 -30.04 -2.77
CA PHE A 83 0.81 -28.83 -2.53
C PHE A 83 0.30 -27.68 -3.41
N ALA A 84 0.59 -26.44 -3.04
CA ALA A 84 0.29 -25.28 -3.90
C ALA A 84 1.51 -24.92 -4.75
N SER A 85 1.31 -24.46 -5.99
CA SER A 85 2.39 -24.08 -6.90
C SER A 85 2.00 -22.90 -7.78
N ASN A 86 2.89 -21.92 -7.92
CA ASN A 86 2.68 -20.76 -8.80
C ASN A 86 3.08 -21.00 -10.27
N ARG A 87 3.29 -22.26 -10.70
CA ARG A 87 3.79 -22.63 -12.04
C ARG A 87 2.93 -22.19 -13.22
N THR A 88 1.73 -21.70 -12.96
CA THR A 88 0.72 -21.27 -13.94
C THR A 88 0.42 -19.77 -13.84
N GLY A 89 1.25 -19.02 -13.11
CA GLY A 89 1.10 -17.59 -12.87
C GLY A 89 0.39 -17.26 -11.55
N LEU A 90 -0.45 -18.16 -11.02
CA LEU A 90 -1.08 -18.06 -9.69
C LEU A 90 -0.85 -19.36 -8.92
N TYR A 91 -0.96 -19.31 -7.58
CA TYR A 91 -0.91 -20.54 -6.78
C TYR A 91 -2.17 -21.37 -7.00
N ASP A 92 -2.02 -22.48 -7.72
CA ASP A 92 -3.02 -23.53 -7.83
C ASP A 92 -2.65 -24.72 -6.95
N THR A 93 -3.65 -25.51 -6.54
CA THR A 93 -3.42 -26.77 -5.82
C THR A 93 -3.06 -27.88 -6.82
N TYR A 94 -1.99 -28.61 -6.53
CA TYR A 94 -1.50 -29.77 -7.26
C TYR A 94 -1.45 -31.00 -6.37
N VAL A 95 -1.40 -32.18 -6.98
CA VAL A 95 -1.20 -33.46 -6.30
C VAL A 95 -0.19 -34.33 -7.04
N MET A 96 0.59 -35.10 -6.29
CA MET A 96 1.54 -36.09 -6.83
C MET A 96 1.61 -37.34 -5.94
N PRO A 97 2.10 -38.49 -6.45
CA PRO A 97 2.39 -39.64 -5.60
C PRO A 97 3.39 -39.29 -4.50
N ALA A 98 3.20 -39.81 -3.29
CA ALA A 98 4.07 -39.54 -2.13
C ALA A 98 5.52 -40.06 -2.29
N GLY A 99 5.74 -40.96 -3.26
CA GLY A 99 7.08 -41.41 -3.67
C GLY A 99 7.78 -40.50 -4.69
N GLY A 100 7.11 -39.43 -5.15
CA GLY A 100 7.53 -38.62 -6.29
C GLY A 100 6.90 -39.09 -7.61
N GLY A 101 6.90 -38.21 -8.61
CA GLY A 101 6.29 -38.45 -9.92
C GLY A 101 5.69 -37.18 -10.54
N PRO A 102 5.00 -37.29 -11.68
CA PRO A 102 4.36 -36.14 -12.30
C PRO A 102 3.25 -35.57 -11.40
N ALA A 103 3.25 -34.25 -11.21
CA ALA A 103 2.20 -33.54 -10.50
C ALA A 103 1.03 -33.20 -11.44
N ARG A 104 -0.20 -33.27 -10.91
CA ARG A 104 -1.43 -32.90 -11.61
C ARG A 104 -2.10 -31.72 -10.92
N ARG A 105 -2.49 -30.70 -11.72
CA ARG A 105 -3.26 -29.52 -11.27
C ARG A 105 -4.68 -29.93 -10.90
N LEU A 106 -5.22 -29.35 -9.83
CA LEU A 106 -6.59 -29.58 -9.36
C LEU A 106 -7.47 -28.32 -9.43
N THR A 107 -6.91 -27.12 -9.37
CA THR A 107 -7.69 -25.87 -9.39
C THR A 107 -7.34 -24.98 -10.58
N TRP A 108 -8.30 -24.13 -11.03
CA TRP A 108 -8.14 -23.25 -12.20
C TRP A 108 -8.73 -21.84 -12.02
N TYR A 109 -8.99 -21.43 -10.77
CA TYR A 109 -9.66 -20.16 -10.48
C TYR A 109 -8.66 -19.01 -10.33
N ASP A 110 -9.11 -17.78 -10.60
CA ASP A 110 -8.34 -16.54 -10.42
C ASP A 110 -8.40 -16.04 -8.96
N SER A 111 -8.01 -16.89 -8.01
CA SER A 111 -8.09 -16.63 -6.55
C SER A 111 -6.79 -16.08 -5.98
N HIS A 112 -5.74 -15.92 -6.80
CA HIS A 112 -4.37 -15.61 -6.41
C HIS A 112 -3.66 -16.67 -5.53
N TYR A 113 -4.38 -17.34 -4.63
CA TYR A 113 -3.89 -18.36 -3.70
C TYR A 113 -4.91 -19.49 -3.48
N ASP A 114 -4.68 -20.66 -4.07
CA ASP A 114 -5.36 -21.92 -3.75
C ASP A 114 -4.40 -22.87 -3.02
N THR A 115 -4.61 -23.02 -1.71
CA THR A 115 -3.67 -23.70 -0.82
C THR A 115 -4.27 -24.89 -0.09
N PRO A 116 -3.60 -26.06 -0.06
CA PRO A 116 -4.10 -27.24 0.65
C PRO A 116 -4.06 -27.04 2.17
N ASN A 117 -5.19 -27.29 2.84
CA ASN A 117 -5.27 -27.28 4.30
C ASN A 117 -5.04 -28.68 4.85
N ALA A 118 -5.97 -29.59 4.60
CA ALA A 118 -5.97 -30.95 5.11
C ALA A 118 -6.80 -31.87 4.21
N TRP A 119 -6.46 -33.15 4.19
CA TRP A 119 -7.22 -34.18 3.51
C TRP A 119 -8.42 -34.64 4.34
N MET A 120 -9.50 -35.01 3.66
CA MET A 120 -10.59 -35.74 4.29
C MET A 120 -10.15 -37.16 4.65
N PRO A 121 -10.76 -37.80 5.68
CA PRO A 121 -10.41 -39.16 6.10
C PRO A 121 -10.49 -40.21 4.98
N ASP A 122 -11.24 -39.95 3.92
CA ASP A 122 -11.40 -40.84 2.77
C ASP A 122 -10.19 -40.88 1.80
N SER A 123 -9.21 -39.99 1.98
CA SER A 123 -8.04 -39.82 1.09
C SER A 123 -8.39 -39.52 -0.38
N LYS A 124 -9.62 -39.10 -0.66
CA LYS A 124 -10.11 -38.73 -2.00
C LYS A 124 -10.44 -37.26 -2.10
N HIS A 125 -10.78 -36.61 -0.99
CA HIS A 125 -11.08 -35.19 -0.99
C HIS A 125 -10.11 -34.40 -0.12
N LEU A 126 -9.97 -33.12 -0.43
CA LEU A 126 -9.05 -32.18 0.21
C LEU A 126 -9.80 -30.88 0.50
N LEU A 127 -9.59 -30.32 1.70
CA LEU A 127 -9.99 -28.96 2.02
C LEU A 127 -8.88 -28.00 1.59
N ILE A 128 -9.24 -26.93 0.89
CA ILE A 128 -8.33 -25.88 0.43
C ILE A 128 -8.79 -24.51 0.93
N THR A 129 -7.84 -23.62 1.22
CA THR A 129 -8.13 -22.19 1.40
C THR A 129 -7.99 -21.49 0.05
N THR A 130 -8.95 -20.63 -0.27
CA THR A 130 -9.04 -19.91 -1.54
C THR A 130 -9.69 -18.55 -1.42
N PHE A 131 -9.34 -17.59 -2.29
CA PHE A 131 -10.01 -16.28 -2.40
C PHE A 131 -11.06 -16.26 -3.53
N ARG A 132 -11.85 -17.33 -3.63
CA ARG A 132 -13.03 -17.41 -4.52
C ARG A 132 -14.18 -16.53 -4.03
N ALA A 133 -14.28 -16.33 -2.71
CA ALA A 133 -15.25 -15.46 -2.08
C ALA A 133 -14.70 -14.02 -1.98
N THR A 134 -15.43 -13.14 -1.29
CA THR A 134 -15.01 -11.76 -1.03
C THR A 134 -13.83 -11.63 -0.06
N SER A 135 -13.49 -12.74 0.62
CA SER A 135 -12.33 -12.97 1.49
C SER A 135 -11.79 -14.40 1.26
N SER A 136 -10.77 -14.83 2.02
CA SER A 136 -10.34 -16.24 2.00
C SER A 136 -11.40 -17.15 2.62
N ASP A 137 -11.67 -18.28 2.00
CA ASP A 137 -12.70 -19.23 2.42
C ASP A 137 -12.25 -20.69 2.15
N VAL A 138 -12.99 -21.67 2.67
CA VAL A 138 -12.66 -23.09 2.58
C VAL A 138 -13.57 -23.83 1.58
N TYR A 139 -12.91 -24.50 0.63
CA TYR A 139 -13.56 -25.30 -0.41
C TYR A 139 -13.11 -26.75 -0.32
N LEU A 140 -14.00 -27.67 -0.69
CA LEU A 140 -13.71 -29.09 -0.85
C LEU A 140 -13.36 -29.35 -2.32
N ILE A 141 -12.26 -30.07 -2.55
CA ILE A 141 -11.86 -30.50 -3.88
C ILE A 141 -11.61 -32.00 -3.92
N SER A 142 -12.02 -32.61 -5.02
CA SER A 142 -11.79 -34.01 -5.32
C SER A 142 -10.38 -34.23 -5.88
N LEU A 143 -9.78 -35.37 -5.56
CA LEU A 143 -8.50 -35.79 -6.09
C LEU A 143 -8.55 -35.80 -7.63
N GLU A 144 -9.68 -36.08 -8.25
CA GLU A 144 -9.88 -36.19 -9.68
C GLU A 144 -9.85 -34.83 -10.40
N GLY A 145 -9.91 -33.71 -9.66
CA GLY A 145 -9.84 -32.35 -10.21
C GLY A 145 -11.18 -31.82 -10.72
N GLU A 146 -12.28 -32.34 -10.17
CA GLU A 146 -13.65 -31.86 -10.38
C GLU A 146 -13.83 -30.42 -9.88
N THR A 147 -14.97 -29.80 -10.20
CA THR A 147 -15.26 -28.44 -9.75
C THR A 147 -15.18 -28.33 -8.22
N PRO A 148 -14.38 -27.40 -7.66
CA PRO A 148 -14.33 -27.18 -6.22
C PRO A 148 -15.70 -26.82 -5.64
N VAL A 149 -16.07 -27.43 -4.52
CA VAL A 149 -17.35 -27.27 -3.84
C VAL A 149 -17.18 -26.37 -2.62
N ARG A 150 -18.01 -25.33 -2.50
CA ARG A 150 -18.01 -24.44 -1.34
C ARG A 150 -18.51 -25.19 -0.09
N VAL A 151 -17.74 -25.13 1.02
CA VAL A 151 -18.11 -25.82 2.28
C VAL A 151 -18.11 -24.89 3.49
N GLY A 152 -17.09 -24.03 3.63
CA GLY A 152 -17.17 -22.79 4.41
C GLY A 152 -17.87 -21.72 3.57
N TYR A 153 -18.61 -20.82 4.22
CA TYR A 153 -19.09 -19.60 3.57
C TYR A 153 -19.67 -18.62 4.58
N GLU A 154 -18.84 -17.67 4.99
CA GLU A 154 -19.31 -16.40 5.51
C GLU A 154 -18.76 -15.27 4.61
N PRO A 155 -19.64 -14.59 3.84
CA PRO A 155 -19.20 -13.48 3.01
C PRO A 155 -18.44 -12.46 3.84
N TRP A 156 -17.29 -12.04 3.32
CA TRP A 156 -16.43 -10.99 3.89
C TRP A 156 -15.69 -11.35 5.17
N GLU A 157 -15.75 -12.58 5.65
CA GLU A 157 -14.88 -13.08 6.74
C GLU A 157 -13.81 -14.01 6.20
N ALA A 158 -12.65 -14.03 6.85
CA ALA A 158 -11.57 -14.97 6.49
C ALA A 158 -11.79 -16.30 7.22
N GLU A 159 -11.91 -17.40 6.48
CA GLU A 159 -11.92 -18.79 6.96
C GLU A 159 -10.79 -19.60 6.27
N TYR A 160 -9.95 -20.29 7.06
CA TYR A 160 -8.76 -20.97 6.53
C TYR A 160 -8.20 -22.03 7.49
N ALA A 161 -7.15 -22.74 7.05
CA ALA A 161 -6.45 -23.76 7.85
C ALA A 161 -7.37 -24.83 8.45
N ALA A 162 -8.35 -25.28 7.67
CA ALA A 162 -9.34 -26.26 8.09
C ALA A 162 -8.74 -27.66 8.28
N ALA A 163 -9.16 -28.34 9.35
CA ALA A 163 -8.75 -29.69 9.72
C ALA A 163 -9.98 -30.53 10.08
N PRO A 164 -10.32 -31.57 9.28
CA PRO A 164 -11.43 -32.45 9.57
C PRO A 164 -11.09 -33.39 10.74
N SER A 165 -12.08 -33.71 11.57
CA SER A 165 -11.93 -34.71 12.61
C SER A 165 -11.74 -36.11 12.00
N PRO A 166 -11.04 -37.04 12.68
CA PRO A 166 -10.77 -38.37 12.12
C PRO A 166 -12.03 -39.19 11.81
N ASP A 167 -13.13 -38.94 12.53
CA ASP A 167 -14.44 -39.56 12.30
C ASP A 167 -15.27 -38.86 11.20
N GLY A 168 -14.78 -37.75 10.65
CA GLY A 168 -15.43 -36.97 9.61
C GLY A 168 -16.67 -36.19 10.07
N LYS A 169 -16.91 -36.10 11.39
CA LYS A 169 -18.08 -35.42 11.96
C LYS A 169 -17.92 -33.90 12.01
N TRP A 170 -16.72 -33.42 12.25
CA TRP A 170 -16.43 -32.01 12.51
C TRP A 170 -15.30 -31.49 11.65
N VAL A 171 -15.23 -30.16 11.53
CA VAL A 171 -14.07 -29.44 11.00
C VAL A 171 -13.70 -28.33 11.96
N ALA A 172 -12.44 -28.34 12.41
CA ALA A 172 -11.85 -27.22 13.13
C ALA A 172 -11.13 -26.31 12.12
N PHE A 173 -11.24 -24.99 12.25
CA PHE A 173 -10.66 -24.06 11.28
C PHE A 173 -10.34 -22.73 11.95
N CYS A 174 -9.47 -21.93 11.32
CA CYS A 174 -9.19 -20.56 11.74
C CYS A 174 -10.20 -19.61 11.11
N ARG A 175 -10.68 -18.65 11.90
CA ARG A 175 -11.48 -17.51 11.41
C ARG A 175 -10.90 -16.22 11.97
N ARG A 176 -11.02 -15.13 11.19
CA ARG A 176 -10.38 -13.82 11.44
C ARG A 176 -8.86 -13.88 11.32
N ALA A 177 -8.26 -12.71 11.11
CA ALA A 177 -6.91 -12.54 10.57
C ALA A 177 -6.77 -13.26 9.21
N GLY A 178 -6.38 -12.57 8.14
CA GLY A 178 -6.12 -13.28 6.87
C GLY A 178 -5.11 -14.43 7.05
N ALA A 179 -5.15 -15.45 6.17
CA ALA A 179 -4.30 -16.66 6.27
C ALA A 179 -2.77 -16.40 6.35
N GLY A 180 -2.33 -15.18 6.01
CA GLY A 180 -0.95 -14.71 6.12
C GLY A 180 -0.57 -14.05 7.45
N ALA A 181 -1.46 -13.91 8.42
CA ALA A 181 -1.20 -13.12 9.64
C ALA A 181 -0.11 -13.68 10.57
N TYR A 182 0.32 -14.94 10.38
CA TYR A 182 1.24 -15.65 11.27
C TYR A 182 2.60 -14.96 11.49
N PHE A 183 3.06 -14.12 10.55
CA PHE A 183 4.33 -13.40 10.74
C PHE A 183 4.20 -12.28 11.78
N ARG A 184 3.00 -11.71 11.98
CA ARG A 184 2.71 -10.68 13.00
C ARG A 184 2.29 -11.32 14.33
N TRP A 185 3.08 -12.27 14.81
CA TRP A 185 2.75 -13.05 16.00
C TRP A 185 2.61 -12.24 17.30
N GLY A 186 3.03 -10.97 17.35
CA GLY A 186 2.83 -10.08 18.50
C GLY A 186 1.58 -9.20 18.42
N TYR A 187 0.67 -9.46 17.48
CA TYR A 187 -0.59 -8.74 17.37
C TYR A 187 -1.60 -9.16 18.45
N HIS A 188 -2.25 -8.16 19.05
CA HIS A 188 -3.24 -8.26 20.15
C HIS A 188 -4.47 -7.36 19.85
N GLY A 189 -4.83 -7.25 18.57
CA GLY A 189 -6.03 -6.52 18.16
C GLY A 189 -7.20 -7.47 17.89
N THR A 190 -8.35 -6.91 17.57
CA THR A 190 -9.63 -7.65 17.51
C THR A 190 -9.77 -8.56 16.28
N ASP A 191 -8.95 -8.39 15.24
CA ASP A 191 -8.89 -9.27 14.07
C ASP A 191 -7.92 -10.43 14.28
N ASN A 192 -7.69 -10.86 15.52
CA ASN A 192 -6.81 -11.97 15.80
C ASN A 192 -7.46 -13.30 15.37
N ALA A 193 -6.63 -14.26 15.00
CA ALA A 193 -7.12 -15.55 14.53
C ALA A 193 -7.60 -16.39 15.70
N ASP A 194 -8.80 -16.94 15.58
CA ASP A 194 -9.36 -17.89 16.54
C ASP A 194 -9.72 -19.21 15.87
N ILE A 195 -9.76 -20.26 16.68
CA ILE A 195 -10.20 -21.59 16.26
C ILE A 195 -11.71 -21.70 16.44
N TYR A 196 -12.38 -22.08 15.36
CA TYR A 196 -13.80 -22.42 15.30
C TYR A 196 -13.98 -23.89 15.01
N LEU A 197 -15.16 -24.42 15.33
CA LEU A 197 -15.58 -25.78 15.08
C LEU A 197 -16.94 -25.75 14.38
N ALA A 198 -17.11 -26.56 13.33
CA ALA A 198 -18.38 -26.75 12.65
C ALA A 198 -18.74 -28.22 12.52
N ASP A 199 -20.04 -28.51 12.44
CA ASP A 199 -20.52 -29.81 11.99
C ASP A 199 -20.26 -29.94 10.49
N TYR A 200 -19.58 -31.03 10.11
CA TYR A 200 -19.25 -31.28 8.71
C TYR A 200 -20.52 -31.54 7.92
N GLY A 201 -20.62 -30.86 6.79
CA GLY A 201 -21.74 -30.86 5.86
C GLY A 201 -21.42 -29.97 4.68
N VAL A 202 -22.31 -29.92 3.69
CA VAL A 202 -22.16 -29.01 2.55
C VAL A 202 -23.42 -28.14 2.43
N PRO A 203 -23.36 -26.85 2.83
CA PRO A 203 -22.26 -26.20 3.57
C PRO A 203 -22.16 -26.68 5.03
N TRP A 204 -21.11 -26.25 5.73
CA TRP A 204 -20.94 -26.46 7.18
C TRP A 204 -22.08 -25.83 7.98
N THR A 205 -22.38 -26.41 9.15
CA THR A 205 -23.46 -25.95 10.02
C THR A 205 -23.01 -25.93 11.48
N ASN A 206 -23.79 -25.27 12.36
CA ASN A 206 -23.53 -25.25 13.81
C ASN A 206 -22.10 -24.76 14.13
N ILE A 207 -21.75 -23.62 13.56
CA ILE A 207 -20.41 -23.04 13.66
C ILE A 207 -20.27 -22.40 15.06
N ARG A 208 -19.20 -22.74 15.78
CA ARG A 208 -18.96 -22.23 17.15
C ARG A 208 -17.49 -21.88 17.37
N ARG A 209 -17.26 -20.76 18.07
CA ARG A 209 -15.94 -20.30 18.48
C ARG A 209 -15.42 -21.16 19.64
N LEU A 210 -14.20 -21.71 19.53
CA LEU A 210 -13.57 -22.50 20.59
C LEU A 210 -12.55 -21.71 21.40
N THR A 211 -11.89 -20.72 20.79
CA THR A 211 -10.89 -19.88 21.46
C THR A 211 -11.29 -18.41 21.45
N THR A 212 -10.86 -17.68 22.48
CA THR A 212 -11.14 -16.23 22.63
C THR A 212 -9.90 -15.49 23.15
N HIS A 213 -8.71 -16.00 22.84
CA HIS A 213 -7.46 -15.38 23.28
C HIS A 213 -7.27 -14.03 22.57
N ASP A 214 -6.63 -13.08 23.22
CA ASP A 214 -6.22 -11.79 22.62
C ASP A 214 -4.88 -11.97 21.90
N GLY A 215 -4.91 -12.69 20.78
CA GLY A 215 -3.73 -13.11 20.02
C GLY A 215 -4.05 -14.27 19.06
N HIS A 216 -3.09 -14.69 18.24
CA HIS A 216 -3.32 -15.70 17.22
C HIS A 216 -3.35 -17.14 17.78
N ASP A 217 -4.47 -17.84 17.57
CA ASP A 217 -4.59 -19.29 17.65
C ASP A 217 -4.72 -19.89 16.22
N LEU A 218 -3.69 -20.63 15.78
CA LEU A 218 -3.50 -21.02 14.38
C LEU A 218 -3.29 -22.53 14.19
N TRP A 219 -3.66 -23.00 12.99
CA TRP A 219 -3.40 -24.36 12.47
C TRP A 219 -3.87 -25.48 13.41
N PRO A 220 -5.19 -25.59 13.68
CA PRO A 220 -5.73 -26.69 14.47
C PRO A 220 -5.45 -28.04 13.81
N GLN A 221 -5.12 -29.05 14.60
CA GLN A 221 -4.85 -30.43 14.20
C GLN A 221 -5.47 -31.40 15.20
N TRP A 222 -5.95 -32.56 14.76
CA TRP A 222 -6.70 -33.50 15.62
C TRP A 222 -5.84 -34.64 16.18
N SER A 223 -6.16 -35.08 17.39
CA SER A 223 -5.81 -36.41 17.86
C SER A 223 -6.63 -37.49 17.14
N PRO A 224 -6.15 -38.74 17.03
CA PRO A 224 -6.84 -39.82 16.31
C PRO A 224 -8.21 -40.20 16.87
N ASP A 225 -8.43 -39.93 18.16
CA ASP A 225 -9.70 -40.19 18.84
C ASP A 225 -10.71 -39.03 18.70
N GLY A 226 -10.33 -37.93 18.05
CA GLY A 226 -11.18 -36.75 17.86
C GLY A 226 -11.48 -35.99 19.15
N ARG A 227 -10.70 -36.18 20.23
CA ARG A 227 -10.96 -35.55 21.55
C ARG A 227 -9.93 -34.50 21.98
N THR A 228 -8.87 -34.30 21.22
CA THR A 228 -7.86 -33.28 21.49
C THR A 228 -7.52 -32.53 20.22
N LEU A 229 -7.50 -31.20 20.30
CA LEU A 229 -6.94 -30.32 19.29
C LEU A 229 -5.54 -29.91 19.69
N TYR A 230 -4.60 -29.92 18.74
CA TYR A 230 -3.29 -29.30 18.83
C TYR A 230 -3.25 -28.08 17.94
N PHE A 231 -2.65 -26.99 18.40
CA PHE A 231 -2.59 -25.74 17.64
C PHE A 231 -1.41 -24.88 18.07
N CYS A 232 -1.08 -23.88 17.25
CA CYS A 232 -0.10 -22.85 17.58
C CYS A 232 -0.81 -21.69 18.28
N SER A 233 -0.25 -21.20 19.38
CA SER A 233 -0.78 -20.03 20.09
C SER A 233 0.34 -19.12 20.57
N ASN A 234 0.15 -17.81 20.48
CA ASN A 234 1.05 -16.80 21.06
C ASN A 234 0.64 -16.36 22.48
N ARG A 235 -0.27 -17.09 23.14
CA ARG A 235 -0.79 -16.73 24.47
C ARG A 235 0.26 -16.58 25.58
N ASP A 236 1.41 -17.22 25.42
CA ASP A 236 2.53 -17.15 26.35
C ASP A 236 3.63 -16.17 25.90
N GLY A 237 3.31 -15.26 24.98
CA GLY A 237 4.23 -14.31 24.37
C GLY A 237 4.72 -14.77 23.00
N ALA A 238 5.70 -15.67 22.96
CA ALA A 238 6.15 -16.25 21.69
C ALA A 238 5.23 -17.40 21.24
N PRO A 239 5.10 -17.67 19.93
CA PRO A 239 4.34 -18.80 19.41
C PRO A 239 4.78 -20.16 19.98
N ASN A 240 3.82 -20.90 20.57
CA ASN A 240 4.03 -22.18 21.22
C ASN A 240 2.98 -23.22 20.79
N VAL A 241 3.35 -24.50 20.86
CA VAL A 241 2.41 -25.60 20.64
C VAL A 241 1.52 -25.76 21.86
N HIS A 242 0.22 -25.77 21.63
CA HIS A 242 -0.81 -25.95 22.65
C HIS A 242 -1.68 -27.15 22.34
N ARG A 243 -2.34 -27.67 23.37
CA ARG A 243 -3.43 -28.65 23.23
C ARG A 243 -4.67 -28.23 23.99
N MET A 244 -5.83 -28.62 23.48
CA MET A 244 -7.13 -28.42 24.13
C MET A 244 -7.94 -29.71 24.02
N LYS A 245 -8.48 -30.17 25.14
CA LYS A 245 -9.39 -31.31 25.17
C LYS A 245 -10.80 -30.89 24.82
N LEU A 246 -11.53 -31.78 24.15
CA LEU A 246 -12.92 -31.58 23.79
C LEU A 246 -13.79 -32.69 24.39
N ALA A 247 -14.93 -32.29 24.92
CA ALA A 247 -15.99 -33.19 25.33
C ALA A 247 -16.62 -33.88 24.11
N PRO A 248 -17.41 -34.96 24.28
CA PRO A 248 -18.07 -35.65 23.16
C PRO A 248 -19.06 -34.80 22.34
N ASP A 249 -19.49 -33.66 22.86
CA ASP A 249 -20.31 -32.68 22.14
C ASP A 249 -19.47 -31.62 21.41
N GLY A 250 -18.15 -31.67 21.54
CA GLY A 250 -17.16 -30.76 20.95
C GLY A 250 -16.94 -29.46 21.72
N THR A 251 -17.41 -29.36 22.96
CA THR A 251 -17.10 -28.21 23.84
C THR A 251 -15.71 -28.36 24.49
N PRO A 252 -14.96 -27.26 24.73
CA PRO A 252 -13.67 -27.32 25.42
C PRO A 252 -13.78 -27.84 26.86
N GLU A 253 -12.93 -28.80 27.23
CA GLU A 253 -12.76 -29.29 28.61
C GLU A 253 -11.60 -28.55 29.31
N GLY A 254 -11.83 -27.27 29.61
CA GLY A 254 -10.88 -26.39 30.28
C GLY A 254 -9.99 -25.56 29.34
N GLU A 255 -9.07 -24.81 29.93
CA GLU A 255 -8.18 -23.92 29.19
C GLU A 255 -7.11 -24.69 28.40
N PRO A 256 -6.66 -24.17 27.25
CA PRO A 256 -5.54 -24.74 26.51
C PRO A 256 -4.26 -24.88 27.34
N GLU A 257 -3.57 -26.01 27.15
CA GLU A 257 -2.33 -26.36 27.85
C GLU A 257 -1.14 -26.25 26.89
N ALA A 258 -0.10 -25.50 27.28
CA ALA A 258 1.14 -25.39 26.54
C ALA A 258 1.95 -26.70 26.58
N LEU A 259 2.38 -27.18 25.42
CA LEU A 259 3.30 -28.32 25.25
C LEU A 259 4.76 -27.88 25.07
N THR A 260 4.98 -26.61 24.72
CA THR A 260 6.28 -25.96 24.63
C THR A 260 6.27 -24.65 25.42
N GLN A 261 7.45 -24.11 25.75
CA GLN A 261 7.60 -22.89 26.56
C GLN A 261 8.68 -21.97 25.98
N PHE A 262 8.58 -21.66 24.69
CA PHE A 262 9.46 -20.71 24.02
C PHE A 262 9.16 -19.29 24.49
N THR A 263 10.21 -18.50 24.67
CA THR A 263 10.13 -17.07 25.01
C THR A 263 10.53 -16.16 23.85
N ASP A 264 11.03 -16.75 22.76
CA ASP A 264 11.49 -16.08 21.55
C ASP A 264 11.33 -16.97 20.31
N GLY A 265 11.52 -16.35 19.14
CA GLY A 265 11.50 -17.03 17.84
C GLY A 265 10.08 -17.33 17.34
N GLY A 266 9.98 -17.51 16.03
CA GLY A 266 8.71 -17.83 15.37
C GLY A 266 8.48 -19.34 15.31
N LEU A 267 7.21 -19.76 15.36
CA LEU A 267 6.77 -21.12 15.07
C LEU A 267 5.84 -21.10 13.86
N HIS A 268 6.08 -21.98 12.87
CA HIS A 268 5.23 -22.07 11.69
C HIS A 268 4.99 -23.50 11.20
N GLY A 269 3.80 -23.71 10.62
CA GLY A 269 3.43 -24.93 9.93
C GLY A 269 3.30 -26.15 10.85
N LEU A 270 2.59 -26.01 11.97
CA LEU A 270 2.25 -27.14 12.85
C LEU A 270 1.54 -28.26 12.06
N ASP A 271 1.94 -29.51 12.29
CA ASP A 271 1.31 -30.71 11.75
C ASP A 271 1.38 -31.87 12.76
N VAL A 272 0.39 -32.76 12.73
CA VAL A 272 0.31 -33.95 13.61
C VAL A 272 0.15 -35.20 12.76
N SER A 273 0.90 -36.26 13.06
CA SER A 273 0.75 -37.53 12.34
C SER A 273 -0.64 -38.13 12.55
N ALA A 274 -1.21 -38.79 11.53
CA ALA A 274 -2.56 -39.36 11.61
C ALA A 274 -2.71 -40.42 12.71
N ASP A 275 -1.63 -41.10 13.09
CA ASP A 275 -1.58 -42.00 14.25
C ASP A 275 -1.50 -41.29 15.62
N GLY A 276 -1.42 -39.96 15.63
CA GLY A 276 -1.41 -39.09 16.82
C GLY A 276 -0.16 -39.17 17.67
N ARG A 277 0.92 -39.79 17.19
CA ARG A 277 2.12 -40.01 18.00
C ARG A 277 3.11 -38.86 17.95
N TRP A 278 3.15 -38.11 16.85
CA TRP A 278 4.16 -37.09 16.59
C TRP A 278 3.55 -35.76 16.17
N ILE A 279 4.17 -34.69 16.64
CA ILE A 279 3.95 -33.31 16.19
C ILE A 279 5.22 -32.86 15.48
N ALA A 280 5.07 -32.19 14.34
CA ALA A 280 6.15 -31.52 13.63
C ALA A 280 5.82 -30.04 13.42
N PHE A 281 6.83 -29.19 13.46
CA PHE A 281 6.72 -27.77 13.15
C PHE A 281 8.09 -27.22 12.78
N ALA A 282 8.09 -26.08 12.09
CA ALA A 282 9.30 -25.31 11.87
C ALA A 282 9.42 -24.21 12.94
N ARG A 283 10.62 -24.01 13.47
CA ARG A 283 10.95 -22.91 14.39
C ARG A 283 12.26 -22.28 13.96
N ASP A 284 12.27 -20.95 13.78
CA ASP A 284 13.38 -20.22 13.16
C ASP A 284 13.89 -20.91 11.88
N PHE A 285 12.93 -21.40 11.11
CA PHE A 285 13.13 -22.17 9.88
C PHE A 285 14.04 -23.40 10.01
N GLN A 286 14.00 -24.03 11.18
CA GLN A 286 14.56 -25.36 11.43
C GLN A 286 13.44 -26.32 11.80
N LEU A 287 13.59 -27.58 11.41
CA LEU A 287 12.56 -28.60 11.62
C LEU A 287 12.69 -29.24 13.00
N TYR A 288 11.59 -29.25 13.74
CA TYR A 288 11.49 -29.89 15.05
C TYR A 288 10.34 -30.90 15.10
N VAL A 289 10.51 -31.91 15.95
CA VAL A 289 9.50 -32.91 16.26
C VAL A 289 9.41 -33.18 17.75
N MET A 290 8.24 -33.58 18.21
CA MET A 290 8.01 -34.03 19.59
C MET A 290 6.88 -35.06 19.66
N ARG A 291 6.76 -35.73 20.81
CA ARG A 291 5.63 -36.61 21.09
C ARG A 291 4.37 -35.79 21.39
N ALA A 292 3.25 -36.18 20.82
CA ALA A 292 1.97 -35.48 21.03
C ALA A 292 1.47 -35.57 22.50
N ALA A 293 1.82 -36.64 23.20
CA ALA A 293 1.56 -36.79 24.63
C ALA A 293 2.36 -35.80 25.51
N GLY A 294 3.25 -35.00 24.93
CA GLY A 294 4.26 -34.20 25.61
C GLY A 294 5.61 -34.92 25.66
N GLY A 295 6.70 -34.17 25.88
CA GLY A 295 8.03 -34.73 26.03
C GLY A 295 9.14 -33.85 25.46
N LYS A 296 10.32 -34.44 25.27
CA LYS A 296 11.50 -33.74 24.76
C LYS A 296 11.29 -33.31 23.30
N LEU A 297 11.59 -32.04 23.04
CA LEU A 297 11.70 -31.48 21.69
C LEU A 297 12.99 -31.95 21.01
N GLU A 298 12.87 -32.43 19.77
CA GLU A 298 13.99 -32.96 18.98
C GLU A 298 14.12 -32.18 17.66
N LYS A 299 15.31 -31.63 17.38
CA LYS A 299 15.65 -31.08 16.07
C LYS A 299 15.91 -32.23 15.09
N VAL A 300 15.33 -32.16 13.89
CA VAL A 300 15.53 -33.18 12.85
C VAL A 300 16.80 -32.86 12.05
N ASP A 301 17.80 -33.73 12.11
CA ASP A 301 19.08 -33.56 11.42
C ASP A 301 18.98 -34.04 9.96
N ILE A 302 18.68 -33.13 9.04
CA ILE A 302 18.47 -33.43 7.62
C ILE A 302 19.72 -33.12 6.81
N GLN A 303 20.02 -33.93 5.80
CA GLN A 303 21.01 -33.66 4.77
C GLN A 303 20.37 -33.51 3.40
N VAL A 304 20.53 -32.34 2.79
CA VAL A 304 20.13 -32.07 1.39
C VAL A 304 21.33 -32.18 0.46
N TYR A 305 21.07 -32.60 -0.77
CA TYR A 305 22.03 -32.70 -1.86
C TYR A 305 21.43 -31.96 -3.05
N THR A 306 21.94 -30.75 -3.29
CA THR A 306 21.43 -29.81 -4.30
C THR A 306 22.62 -29.20 -5.03
N ASP A 307 22.48 -28.98 -6.32
CA ASP A 307 23.42 -28.24 -7.18
C ASP A 307 22.92 -26.81 -7.45
N ALA A 308 21.92 -26.34 -6.71
CA ALA A 308 21.38 -24.99 -6.83
C ALA A 308 22.51 -23.94 -6.75
N PRO A 309 22.65 -23.06 -7.77
CA PRO A 309 23.68 -22.04 -7.78
C PRO A 309 23.36 -20.98 -6.72
N ARG A 310 24.17 -20.95 -5.65
CA ARG A 310 24.03 -19.94 -4.57
C ARG A 310 24.81 -18.65 -4.84
N ASP A 311 25.83 -18.73 -5.68
CA ASP A 311 26.56 -17.57 -6.20
C ASP A 311 25.98 -17.20 -7.57
N ARG A 312 24.73 -16.75 -7.59
CA ARG A 312 24.05 -16.31 -8.82
C ARG A 312 24.55 -14.92 -9.21
N VAL A 313 25.53 -14.92 -10.11
CA VAL A 313 25.93 -13.73 -10.84
C VAL A 313 25.21 -13.74 -12.19
N THR A 314 24.33 -12.78 -12.40
CA THR A 314 23.64 -12.57 -13.69
C THR A 314 24.22 -11.35 -14.40
N PHE A 315 24.13 -11.34 -15.73
CA PHE A 315 24.48 -10.20 -16.57
C PHE A 315 23.23 -9.75 -17.29
N ASN A 316 22.71 -8.60 -16.87
CA ASN A 316 21.45 -8.07 -17.36
C ASN A 316 21.73 -6.87 -18.24
N THR A 317 21.24 -6.91 -19.49
CA THR A 317 21.24 -5.72 -20.35
C THR A 317 20.02 -4.87 -20.01
N LEU A 318 20.26 -3.71 -19.40
CA LEU A 318 19.22 -2.79 -18.99
C LEU A 318 19.05 -1.66 -20.00
N ARG A 319 17.78 -1.29 -20.24
CA ARG A 319 17.37 -0.23 -21.18
C ARG A 319 16.40 0.77 -20.56
N SER A 320 16.09 0.58 -19.29
CA SER A 320 15.19 1.36 -18.44
C SER A 320 15.60 1.11 -16.98
N GLY A 321 14.91 1.77 -16.03
CA GLY A 321 15.17 1.59 -14.60
C GLY A 321 15.94 2.75 -13.97
N VAL A 322 15.94 3.92 -14.61
CA VAL A 322 16.47 5.14 -14.00
C VAL A 322 15.59 5.54 -12.83
N THR A 323 16.18 5.68 -11.63
CA THR A 323 15.48 6.14 -10.43
C THR A 323 15.78 7.61 -10.12
N GLU A 324 16.96 8.09 -10.48
CA GLU A 324 17.40 9.47 -10.25
C GLU A 324 18.30 9.93 -11.38
N TYR A 325 18.38 11.24 -11.61
CA TYR A 325 19.36 11.80 -12.54
C TYR A 325 19.81 13.21 -12.18
N ALA A 326 20.97 13.60 -12.70
CA ALA A 326 21.48 14.97 -12.63
C ALA A 326 22.05 15.41 -13.99
N LEU A 327 21.58 16.56 -14.48
CA LEU A 327 22.12 17.24 -15.66
C LEU A 327 23.41 17.98 -15.28
N SER A 328 24.46 17.86 -16.10
CA SER A 328 25.71 18.59 -15.87
C SER A 328 25.55 20.11 -16.08
N PRO A 329 26.33 20.96 -15.38
CA PRO A 329 26.26 22.42 -15.51
C PRO A 329 26.49 22.94 -16.93
N ASP A 330 27.25 22.23 -17.77
CA ASP A 330 27.42 22.54 -19.18
C ASP A 330 26.26 22.08 -20.10
N GLY A 331 25.29 21.35 -19.54
CA GLY A 331 24.11 20.82 -20.23
C GLY A 331 24.38 19.65 -21.18
N LYS A 332 25.59 19.06 -21.15
CA LYS A 332 26.03 18.07 -22.16
C LYS A 332 26.01 16.63 -21.67
N LYS A 333 25.86 16.38 -20.37
CA LYS A 333 25.96 15.05 -19.76
C LYS A 333 24.84 14.82 -18.76
N LEU A 334 24.44 13.56 -18.62
CA LEU A 334 23.51 13.09 -17.60
C LEU A 334 24.27 12.11 -16.72
N ALA A 335 24.21 12.29 -15.40
CA ALA A 335 24.46 11.24 -14.44
C ALA A 335 23.11 10.60 -14.10
N MET A 336 23.02 9.28 -14.08
CA MET A 336 21.78 8.53 -13.85
C MET A 336 22.03 7.42 -12.84
N VAL A 337 21.10 7.18 -11.94
CA VAL A 337 21.09 6.02 -11.04
C VAL A 337 20.24 4.92 -11.69
N VAL A 338 20.81 3.75 -11.94
CA VAL A 338 20.12 2.57 -12.51
C VAL A 338 20.49 1.34 -11.67
N GLU A 339 19.50 0.65 -11.10
CA GLU A 339 19.73 -0.50 -10.19
C GLU A 339 20.73 -0.16 -9.06
N GLY A 340 20.70 1.09 -8.58
CA GLY A 340 21.59 1.61 -7.54
C GLY A 340 23.05 1.84 -7.94
N ASP A 341 23.42 1.71 -9.21
CA ASP A 341 24.72 2.14 -9.73
C ASP A 341 24.62 3.47 -10.48
N ILE A 342 25.71 4.23 -10.50
CA ILE A 342 25.83 5.49 -11.23
C ILE A 342 26.33 5.24 -12.66
N PHE A 343 25.67 5.86 -13.64
CA PHE A 343 26.04 5.87 -15.04
C PHE A 343 26.12 7.30 -15.58
N ILE A 344 27.05 7.55 -16.51
CA ILE A 344 27.18 8.83 -17.21
C ILE A 344 26.94 8.63 -18.70
N LYS A 345 26.04 9.42 -19.30
CA LYS A 345 25.84 9.48 -20.75
C LYS A 345 25.84 10.92 -21.28
N THR A 346 25.88 11.07 -22.60
CA THR A 346 25.64 12.37 -23.23
C THR A 346 24.17 12.78 -23.09
N ALA A 347 23.91 14.07 -22.89
CA ALA A 347 22.57 14.66 -22.84
C ALA A 347 21.97 14.85 -24.25
N ASP A 348 22.17 13.84 -25.11
CA ASP A 348 21.62 13.76 -26.45
C ASP A 348 21.04 12.36 -26.72
N GLU A 349 20.50 12.16 -27.91
CA GLU A 349 19.85 10.91 -28.34
C GLU A 349 20.83 9.74 -28.49
N LYS A 350 22.14 9.95 -28.29
CA LYS A 350 23.11 8.85 -28.36
C LYS A 350 22.92 7.92 -27.16
N THR A 351 23.11 6.63 -27.43
CA THR A 351 22.90 5.55 -26.46
C THR A 351 24.15 5.22 -25.64
N PHE A 352 25.34 5.68 -26.07
CA PHE A 352 26.59 5.41 -25.37
C PHE A 352 26.52 5.89 -23.92
N THR A 353 26.72 4.95 -23.00
CA THR A 353 26.59 5.16 -21.57
C THR A 353 27.78 4.49 -20.89
N ARG A 354 28.42 5.19 -19.96
CA ARG A 354 29.57 4.72 -19.21
C ARG A 354 29.16 4.44 -17.77
N GLN A 355 29.41 3.23 -17.31
CA GLN A 355 29.28 2.87 -15.90
C GLN A 355 30.35 3.57 -15.06
N VAL A 356 29.94 4.15 -13.93
CA VAL A 356 30.83 4.84 -12.97
C VAL A 356 31.09 3.94 -11.78
N THR A 357 30.04 3.38 -11.19
CA THR A 357 30.12 2.45 -10.06
C THR A 357 29.69 1.05 -10.49
N SER A 358 30.21 0.04 -9.81
CA SER A 358 29.73 -1.33 -9.90
C SER A 358 29.82 -1.96 -8.52
N THR A 359 28.85 -1.64 -7.67
CA THR A 359 28.83 -2.11 -6.28
C THR A 359 27.50 -2.77 -5.93
N PRO A 360 27.46 -3.64 -4.91
CA PRO A 360 26.20 -4.23 -4.44
C PRO A 360 25.40 -3.29 -3.53
N TRP A 361 25.86 -2.06 -3.30
CA TRP A 361 25.27 -1.11 -2.36
C TRP A 361 24.50 -0.03 -3.11
N ARG A 362 23.56 0.62 -2.42
CA ARG A 362 22.86 1.76 -3.03
C ARG A 362 23.81 2.95 -3.20
N GLU A 363 24.03 3.34 -4.45
CA GLU A 363 24.54 4.66 -4.85
C GLU A 363 23.37 5.56 -5.25
N CYS A 364 23.30 6.78 -4.72
CA CYS A 364 22.19 7.69 -4.98
C CYS A 364 22.59 9.17 -4.91
N GLN A 365 21.63 10.05 -5.22
CA GLN A 365 21.72 11.50 -5.10
C GLN A 365 22.96 12.10 -5.80
N PRO A 366 23.20 11.77 -7.08
CA PRO A 366 24.36 12.29 -7.81
C PRO A 366 24.24 13.80 -8.03
N ALA A 367 25.34 14.53 -7.84
CA ALA A 367 25.44 15.95 -8.12
C ALA A 367 26.77 16.29 -8.81
N TRP A 368 26.68 17.09 -9.87
CA TRP A 368 27.86 17.51 -10.63
C TRP A 368 28.57 18.67 -9.95
N ALA A 369 29.90 18.62 -9.95
CA ALA A 369 30.70 19.80 -9.69
C ALA A 369 30.56 20.82 -10.84
N PRO A 370 30.81 22.12 -10.60
CA PRO A 370 30.67 23.17 -11.62
C PRO A 370 31.54 22.96 -12.87
N ASP A 371 32.66 22.25 -12.71
CA ASP A 371 33.57 21.88 -13.80
C ASP A 371 32.97 20.88 -14.81
N SER A 372 31.76 20.35 -14.55
CA SER A 372 31.07 19.36 -15.39
C SER A 372 31.91 18.10 -15.66
N ARG A 373 32.86 17.81 -14.76
CA ARG A 373 33.84 16.71 -14.81
C ARG A 373 33.77 15.86 -13.55
N ARG A 374 33.70 16.47 -12.36
CA ARG A 374 33.61 15.74 -11.09
C ARG A 374 32.15 15.52 -10.70
N LEU A 375 31.88 14.41 -10.05
CA LEU A 375 30.56 14.01 -9.56
C LEU A 375 30.67 13.62 -8.09
N VAL A 376 29.81 14.16 -7.23
CA VAL A 376 29.63 13.69 -5.86
C VAL A 376 28.32 12.89 -5.77
N TYR A 377 28.27 11.85 -4.94
CA TYR A 377 27.07 11.05 -4.71
C TYR A 377 27.11 10.42 -3.32
N ALA A 378 25.95 10.00 -2.82
CA ALA A 378 25.81 9.30 -1.55
C ALA A 378 25.87 7.79 -1.76
N SER A 379 26.48 7.08 -0.81
CA SER A 379 26.71 5.64 -0.91
C SER A 379 26.50 4.92 0.41
N MET A 380 25.76 3.80 0.41
CA MET A 380 25.50 2.99 1.61
C MET A 380 26.59 1.96 1.95
N ARG A 381 27.72 1.96 1.21
CA ARG A 381 28.84 0.99 1.33
C ARG A 381 29.36 0.75 2.76
N HIS A 382 29.12 1.67 3.68
CA HIS A 382 29.69 1.67 5.02
C HIS A 382 28.68 1.41 6.15
N GLY A 383 27.41 1.13 5.83
CA GLY A 383 26.31 0.86 6.78
C GLY A 383 25.39 2.07 7.05
N ASN A 384 25.79 3.24 6.56
CA ASN A 384 25.08 4.52 6.52
C ASN A 384 25.47 5.20 5.20
N ARG A 385 24.80 6.29 4.80
CA ARG A 385 25.25 7.07 3.64
C ARG A 385 26.48 7.89 4.00
N ASP A 386 27.55 7.72 3.22
CA ASP A 386 28.69 8.64 3.16
C ASP A 386 28.81 9.23 1.74
N LEU A 387 29.45 10.39 1.62
CA LEU A 387 29.66 11.04 0.31
C LEU A 387 30.97 10.62 -0.36
N PHE A 388 30.87 10.23 -1.63
CA PHE A 388 32.01 9.91 -2.51
C PHE A 388 32.12 10.94 -3.63
N ILE A 389 33.35 11.20 -4.07
CA ILE A 389 33.64 12.04 -5.23
C ILE A 389 34.38 11.24 -6.31
N TYR A 390 33.93 11.42 -7.55
CA TYR A 390 34.44 10.73 -8.73
C TYR A 390 34.87 11.72 -9.81
N ASP A 391 36.07 11.55 -10.35
CA ASP A 391 36.58 12.33 -11.47
C ASP A 391 36.36 11.58 -12.79
N ALA A 392 35.46 12.10 -13.63
CA ALA A 392 35.10 11.45 -14.88
C ALA A 392 36.24 11.38 -15.91
N ALA A 393 37.25 12.24 -15.83
CA ALA A 393 38.36 12.25 -16.78
C ALA A 393 39.45 11.22 -16.41
N THR A 394 39.70 11.01 -15.12
CA THR A 394 40.73 10.08 -14.63
C THR A 394 40.17 8.72 -14.25
N GLY A 395 38.87 8.63 -13.96
CA GLY A 395 38.22 7.45 -13.40
C GLY A 395 38.52 7.22 -11.92
N LYS A 396 39.13 8.20 -11.22
CA LYS A 396 39.45 8.10 -9.80
C LYS A 396 38.19 8.35 -8.95
N GLU A 397 37.95 7.46 -7.98
CA GLU A 397 36.91 7.55 -6.96
C GLU A 397 37.59 7.66 -5.58
N GLU A 398 37.09 8.52 -4.71
CA GLU A 398 37.52 8.61 -3.32
C GLU A 398 36.38 9.05 -2.39
N LEU A 399 36.49 8.70 -1.11
CA LEU A 399 35.61 9.25 -0.07
C LEU A 399 35.85 10.76 -0.01
N LEU A 400 34.79 11.56 -0.02
CA LEU A 400 34.91 13.02 -0.04
C LEU A 400 35.58 13.54 1.25
N TRP A 401 35.19 12.96 2.39
CA TRP A 401 35.77 13.23 3.70
C TRP A 401 36.14 11.93 4.43
N GLU A 402 36.02 11.91 5.75
CA GLU A 402 36.25 10.73 6.60
C GLU A 402 34.95 9.99 6.88
N LYS A 403 35.03 8.68 7.14
CA LYS A 403 33.87 7.87 7.50
C LYS A 403 33.27 8.37 8.81
N THR A 404 31.96 8.56 8.85
CA THR A 404 31.22 8.94 10.07
C THR A 404 30.10 7.93 10.37
N PRO A 405 29.57 7.87 11.60
CA PRO A 405 28.34 7.13 11.88
C PRO A 405 27.09 7.90 11.44
N GLU A 406 27.23 9.17 11.05
CA GLU A 406 26.14 10.03 10.65
C GLU A 406 25.74 9.77 9.20
N ASN A 407 24.48 10.00 8.90
CA ASN A 407 23.98 9.82 7.55
C ASN A 407 24.16 11.09 6.72
N GLU A 408 24.94 11.01 5.65
CA GLU A 408 25.24 12.12 4.74
C GLU A 408 24.44 12.01 3.43
N ALA A 409 23.68 13.04 3.07
CA ALA A 409 22.76 12.98 1.92
C ALA A 409 22.69 14.30 1.13
N HIS A 410 22.13 14.24 -0.08
CA HIS A 410 21.80 15.39 -0.93
C HIS A 410 22.94 16.38 -1.19
N PRO A 411 24.13 15.94 -1.61
CA PRO A 411 25.22 16.86 -1.87
C PRO A 411 24.88 17.84 -3.01
N ALA A 412 25.21 19.12 -2.84
CA ALA A 412 25.03 20.14 -3.87
C ALA A 412 26.17 21.18 -3.82
N PHE A 413 26.92 21.27 -4.92
CA PHE A 413 27.97 22.28 -5.07
C PHE A 413 27.37 23.68 -5.26
N SER A 414 28.00 24.68 -4.64
CA SER A 414 27.84 26.06 -5.07
C SER A 414 28.33 26.24 -6.51
N PRO A 415 27.74 27.12 -7.33
CA PRO A 415 28.16 27.31 -8.72
C PRO A 415 29.63 27.69 -8.93
N ASP A 416 30.29 28.29 -7.94
CA ASP A 416 31.73 28.59 -7.95
C ASP A 416 32.62 27.41 -7.52
N GLY A 417 32.03 26.37 -6.93
CA GLY A 417 32.69 25.15 -6.46
C GLY A 417 33.38 25.29 -5.11
N ALA A 418 33.24 26.42 -4.41
CA ALA A 418 33.89 26.64 -3.13
C ALA A 418 33.24 25.86 -1.98
N TRP A 419 31.94 25.58 -2.07
CA TRP A 419 31.13 25.03 -1.00
C TRP A 419 30.25 23.86 -1.46
N ILE A 420 29.98 22.94 -0.54
CA ILE A 420 29.05 21.83 -0.72
C ILE A 420 28.00 21.92 0.39
N ALA A 421 26.73 22.04 0.00
CA ALA A 421 25.58 21.88 0.89
C ALA A 421 25.18 20.40 0.93
N TYR A 422 24.96 19.83 2.11
CA TYR A 422 24.56 18.44 2.30
C TYR A 422 23.75 18.26 3.60
N PHE A 423 22.98 17.19 3.72
CA PHE A 423 22.34 16.75 4.96
C PHE A 423 23.31 15.91 5.78
N VAL A 424 23.24 16.07 7.10
CA VAL A 424 23.89 15.23 8.11
C VAL A 424 22.85 14.81 9.16
N SER A 425 22.92 13.57 9.63
CA SER A 425 22.00 13.00 10.64
C SER A 425 20.52 13.11 10.22
N ASP A 426 20.27 13.14 8.92
CA ASP A 426 18.95 13.33 8.27
C ASP A 426 18.22 14.64 8.59
N THR A 427 18.71 15.43 9.52
CA THR A 427 17.99 16.56 10.11
C THR A 427 18.81 17.84 10.12
N THR A 428 20.04 17.86 9.64
CA THR A 428 20.87 19.06 9.66
C THR A 428 21.43 19.36 8.29
N ILE A 429 21.10 20.54 7.75
CA ILE A 429 21.75 21.07 6.55
C ILE A 429 23.10 21.64 6.97
N VAL A 430 24.16 21.25 6.29
CA VAL A 430 25.53 21.69 6.52
C VAL A 430 26.10 22.28 5.23
N ILE A 431 26.81 23.40 5.33
CA ILE A 431 27.64 23.93 4.24
C ILE A 431 29.10 23.74 4.63
N ARG A 432 29.83 22.96 3.82
CA ARG A 432 31.22 22.59 4.06
C ARG A 432 32.05 22.70 2.80
N SER A 433 33.29 23.17 2.90
CA SER A 433 34.24 23.17 1.77
C SER A 433 34.82 21.78 1.56
N GLU A 434 35.38 21.50 0.37
CA GLU A 434 36.07 20.23 0.11
C GLU A 434 37.21 19.98 1.13
N THR A 435 37.88 21.04 1.60
CA THR A 435 38.97 20.95 2.61
C THR A 435 38.49 20.68 4.04
N GLY A 436 37.17 20.75 4.27
CA GLY A 436 36.55 20.39 5.53
C GLY A 436 36.09 21.56 6.41
N GLU A 437 36.31 22.81 5.98
CA GLU A 437 35.82 24.02 6.68
C GLU A 437 34.29 24.09 6.64
N VAL A 438 33.64 24.36 7.78
CA VAL A 438 32.18 24.46 7.89
C VAL A 438 31.76 25.93 7.97
N ALA A 439 31.00 26.39 6.99
CA ALA A 439 30.48 27.76 6.96
C ALA A 439 29.15 27.92 7.72
N TRP A 440 28.30 26.89 7.70
CA TRP A 440 26.96 26.99 8.27
C TRP A 440 26.36 25.64 8.64
N ARG A 441 25.47 25.63 9.63
CA ARG A 441 24.65 24.48 10.02
C ARG A 441 23.24 24.93 10.41
N ARG A 442 22.23 24.17 10.01
CA ARG A 442 20.84 24.42 10.37
C ARG A 442 20.06 23.13 10.55
N VAL A 443 19.42 23.00 11.71
CA VAL A 443 18.51 21.90 11.98
C VAL A 443 17.22 22.09 11.18
N ASN A 444 16.91 21.10 10.37
CA ASN A 444 15.65 20.79 9.73
C ASN A 444 15.06 19.55 10.44
N PRO A 445 14.08 19.71 11.36
CA PRO A 445 13.52 18.56 12.09
C PRO A 445 12.77 17.53 11.23
N ASP A 446 12.52 17.79 9.94
CA ASP A 446 11.85 16.85 9.04
C ASP A 446 12.89 15.91 8.40
N PHE A 447 13.16 14.80 9.10
CA PHE A 447 14.11 13.78 8.65
C PHE A 447 13.72 13.13 7.31
N SER A 448 12.44 13.20 6.92
CA SER A 448 11.96 12.52 5.71
C SER A 448 12.57 13.11 4.44
N ARG A 449 13.02 14.37 4.51
CA ARG A 449 13.62 15.09 3.40
C ARG A 449 14.92 14.46 2.92
N ALA A 450 15.66 13.79 3.81
CA ALA A 450 16.90 13.08 3.45
C ALA A 450 16.68 11.85 2.55
N LEU A 451 15.45 11.36 2.44
CA LEU A 451 15.08 10.20 1.61
C LEU A 451 14.45 10.59 0.27
N THR A 452 14.24 11.89 0.02
CA THR A 452 13.65 12.35 -1.23
C THR A 452 14.65 12.25 -2.38
N GLU A 453 14.19 12.45 -3.62
CA GLU A 453 15.06 12.42 -4.80
C GLU A 453 15.79 13.75 -5.02
N ARG A 454 15.38 14.82 -4.34
CA ARG A 454 15.92 16.17 -4.53
C ARG A 454 16.31 16.80 -3.21
N ALA A 455 17.40 17.55 -3.24
CA ALA A 455 17.75 18.37 -2.10
C ALA A 455 16.61 19.37 -1.80
N PRO A 456 16.18 19.52 -0.53
CA PRO A 456 15.25 20.57 -0.10
C PRO A 456 15.93 21.94 -0.01
N TYR A 457 16.99 22.16 -0.79
CA TYR A 457 17.72 23.42 -0.91
C TYR A 457 18.33 23.56 -2.30
N VAL A 458 18.60 24.82 -2.68
CA VAL A 458 19.20 25.15 -3.97
C VAL A 458 20.04 26.42 -3.86
N TRP A 459 21.24 26.36 -4.43
CA TRP A 459 22.17 27.49 -4.50
C TRP A 459 21.71 28.56 -5.48
N SER A 460 21.91 29.82 -5.14
CA SER A 460 21.81 30.93 -6.08
C SER A 460 22.91 30.88 -7.12
N ALA A 461 22.64 31.44 -8.32
CA ALA A 461 23.58 31.43 -9.43
C ALA A 461 24.93 32.12 -9.12
N ASP A 462 24.94 33.08 -8.19
CA ASP A 462 26.14 33.81 -7.75
C ASP A 462 26.86 33.17 -6.55
N SER A 463 26.44 31.98 -6.11
CA SER A 463 27.03 31.23 -4.99
C SER A 463 26.97 31.91 -3.62
N ARG A 464 26.22 33.01 -3.44
CA ARG A 464 26.16 33.74 -2.16
C ARG A 464 25.00 33.33 -1.27
N TRP A 465 23.96 32.72 -1.84
CA TRP A 465 22.73 32.41 -1.15
C TRP A 465 22.37 30.93 -1.27
N LEU A 466 21.92 30.33 -0.17
CA LEU A 466 21.31 29.01 -0.16
C LEU A 466 19.83 29.17 0.21
N LEU A 467 18.94 28.89 -0.74
CA LEU A 467 17.50 28.77 -0.46
C LEU A 467 17.23 27.38 0.11
N PHE A 468 16.40 27.27 1.14
CA PHE A 468 16.03 25.98 1.75
C PHE A 468 14.59 25.97 2.26
N GLU A 469 13.99 24.77 2.28
CA GLU A 469 12.70 24.52 2.93
C GLU A 469 12.85 24.68 4.45
N GLN A 470 12.01 25.54 5.04
CA GLN A 470 12.05 25.90 6.45
C GLN A 470 10.82 25.35 7.17
N ASN A 471 11.05 24.70 8.31
CA ASN A 471 9.98 24.26 9.20
C ASN A 471 9.52 25.39 10.10
N GLU A 472 8.20 25.57 10.18
CA GLU A 472 7.53 26.56 11.00
C GLU A 472 6.73 25.86 12.14
N PRO A 473 6.38 26.58 13.22
CA PRO A 473 5.57 26.02 14.29
C PRO A 473 4.24 25.44 13.78
N ARG A 474 3.71 24.43 14.50
CA ARG A 474 2.44 23.74 14.19
C ARG A 474 2.44 22.99 12.85
N ASP A 475 3.60 22.44 12.51
CA ASP A 475 3.81 21.66 11.27
C ASP A 475 3.46 22.43 10.00
N CYS A 476 3.86 23.69 9.97
CA CYS A 476 3.79 24.49 8.75
C CYS A 476 5.17 24.55 8.08
N ARG A 477 5.20 25.03 6.83
CA ARG A 477 6.41 25.14 6.01
C ARG A 477 6.51 26.52 5.37
N SER A 478 7.73 27.01 5.19
CA SER A 478 8.07 28.23 4.46
C SER A 478 9.38 28.03 3.69
N PHE A 479 9.84 29.05 2.97
CA PHE A 479 11.18 29.08 2.39
C PHE A 479 12.06 30.12 3.09
N GLY A 480 13.23 29.69 3.55
CA GLY A 480 14.27 30.54 4.09
C GLY A 480 15.44 30.68 3.11
N VAL A 481 16.17 31.79 3.20
CA VAL A 481 17.43 31.98 2.46
C VAL A 481 18.55 32.35 3.41
N PHE A 482 19.67 31.64 3.30
CA PHE A 482 20.89 31.90 4.05
C PHE A 482 21.90 32.68 3.19
N ASN A 483 22.52 33.70 3.77
CA ASN A 483 23.61 34.46 3.15
C ASN A 483 24.98 33.98 3.67
N LEU A 484 25.86 33.52 2.77
CA LEU A 484 27.19 33.03 3.15
C LEU A 484 28.12 34.10 3.73
N GLU A 485 27.98 35.35 3.29
CA GLU A 485 28.90 36.44 3.65
C GLU A 485 28.52 37.08 4.99
N SER A 486 27.23 37.36 5.21
CA SER A 486 26.74 37.97 6.45
C SER A 486 26.42 36.93 7.54
N GLY A 487 26.20 35.67 7.17
CA GLY A 487 25.76 34.63 8.09
C GLY A 487 24.27 34.73 8.49
N GLU A 488 23.50 35.61 7.85
CA GLU A 488 22.10 35.85 8.17
C GLU A 488 21.14 34.89 7.44
N VAL A 489 20.00 34.62 8.07
CA VAL A 489 18.88 33.86 7.49
C VAL A 489 17.65 34.76 7.42
N HIS A 490 16.98 34.79 6.28
CA HIS A 490 15.77 35.57 6.03
C HIS A 490 14.64 34.68 5.48
N THR A 491 13.41 34.85 5.97
CA THR A 491 12.23 34.13 5.43
C THR A 491 11.72 34.83 4.17
N LEU A 492 11.57 34.09 3.06
CA LEU A 492 11.20 34.63 1.74
C LEU A 492 9.76 34.40 1.33
N SER A 493 9.07 33.44 1.94
CA SER A 493 7.68 33.10 1.62
C SER A 493 6.75 33.36 2.79
N ARG A 494 5.44 33.28 2.52
CA ARG A 494 4.46 33.08 3.60
C ARG A 494 4.59 31.67 4.17
N VAL A 495 3.91 31.47 5.29
CA VAL A 495 3.76 30.17 5.93
C VAL A 495 2.63 29.42 5.23
N GLY A 496 2.95 28.30 4.61
CA GLY A 496 2.01 27.35 4.04
C GLY A 496 1.91 26.08 4.89
N ARG A 497 0.93 25.23 4.58
CA ARG A 497 0.83 23.89 5.18
C ARG A 497 1.98 22.99 4.71
N TYR A 498 2.28 23.05 3.42
CA TYR A 498 3.37 22.32 2.80
C TYR A 498 4.17 23.26 1.89
N ALA A 499 5.46 22.98 1.75
CA ALA A 499 6.36 23.61 0.80
C ALA A 499 7.18 22.51 0.13
N GLY A 500 7.51 22.71 -1.15
CA GLY A 500 8.22 21.68 -1.90
C GLY A 500 8.89 22.22 -3.15
N GLY A 501 10.20 22.04 -3.25
CA GLY A 501 10.96 22.34 -4.46
C GLY A 501 11.06 23.83 -4.80
N ALA A 502 12.21 24.22 -5.33
CA ALA A 502 12.47 25.59 -5.76
C ALA A 502 13.53 25.62 -6.86
N ALA A 503 13.54 26.70 -7.64
CA ALA A 503 14.52 26.92 -8.68
C ALA A 503 14.86 28.41 -8.85
N TRP A 504 16.11 28.67 -9.24
CA TRP A 504 16.64 29.99 -9.56
C TRP A 504 16.79 30.17 -11.07
N SER A 505 16.48 31.37 -11.56
CA SER A 505 17.00 31.85 -12.84
C SER A 505 18.41 32.44 -12.66
N SER A 506 19.08 32.72 -13.78
CA SER A 506 20.45 33.26 -13.77
C SER A 506 20.53 34.68 -13.22
N ASP A 507 19.43 35.44 -13.25
CA ASP A 507 19.30 36.80 -12.73
C ASP A 507 18.74 36.87 -11.29
N GLY A 508 18.49 35.72 -10.66
CA GLY A 508 18.09 35.62 -9.26
C GLY A 508 16.59 35.53 -9.01
N ARG A 509 15.74 35.53 -10.04
CA ARG A 509 14.30 35.25 -9.86
C ARG A 509 14.10 33.81 -9.34
N LEU A 510 13.15 33.68 -8.44
CA LEU A 510 12.81 32.43 -7.77
C LEU A 510 11.44 31.92 -8.22
N VAL A 511 11.32 30.61 -8.35
CA VAL A 511 10.03 29.91 -8.33
C VAL A 511 10.05 28.79 -7.30
N PHE A 512 8.93 28.55 -6.64
CA PHE A 512 8.77 27.51 -5.61
C PHE A 512 7.32 27.05 -5.50
N ALA A 513 7.07 25.84 -4.99
CA ALA A 513 5.73 25.37 -4.71
C ALA A 513 5.38 25.54 -3.22
N LEU A 514 4.20 26.10 -2.94
CA LEU A 514 3.72 26.38 -1.59
C LEU A 514 2.20 26.17 -1.52
N GLN A 515 1.74 25.50 -0.48
CA GLN A 515 0.33 25.32 -0.19
C GLN A 515 -0.11 26.32 0.89
N GLU A 516 -0.52 27.53 0.47
CA GLU A 516 -1.08 28.54 1.39
C GLU A 516 -2.53 28.25 1.78
N ALA A 517 -3.28 27.52 0.94
CA ALA A 517 -4.68 27.19 1.13
C ALA A 517 -4.93 25.68 0.85
N ASP A 518 -5.91 25.36 0.00
CA ASP A 518 -6.33 23.98 -0.25
C ASP A 518 -5.41 23.23 -1.23
N ASP A 519 -4.91 23.90 -2.27
CA ASP A 519 -4.08 23.30 -3.33
C ASP A 519 -2.60 23.72 -3.19
N MET A 520 -1.69 22.86 -3.66
CA MET A 520 -0.29 23.24 -3.85
C MET A 520 -0.13 24.11 -5.10
N ASP A 521 0.30 25.36 -4.94
CA ASP A 521 0.46 26.33 -6.04
C ASP A 521 1.93 26.70 -6.30
N ILE A 522 2.26 27.11 -7.53
CA ILE A 522 3.57 27.65 -7.90
C ILE A 522 3.59 29.17 -7.69
N TYR A 523 4.61 29.66 -7.00
CA TYR A 523 4.85 31.08 -6.75
C TYR A 523 6.13 31.54 -7.44
N ALA A 524 6.17 32.81 -7.83
CA ALA A 524 7.37 33.51 -8.28
C ALA A 524 7.73 34.67 -7.35
N LEU A 525 9.03 34.88 -7.14
CA LEU A 525 9.56 35.97 -6.33
C LEU A 525 10.76 36.62 -7.01
N ASP A 526 10.70 37.95 -7.16
CA ASP A 526 11.85 38.76 -7.58
C ASP A 526 12.64 39.21 -6.34
N PRO A 527 13.98 39.05 -6.31
CA PRO A 527 14.82 39.47 -5.17
C PRO A 527 14.63 40.94 -4.80
N VAL A 528 14.46 41.79 -5.81
CA VAL A 528 14.19 43.23 -5.67
C VAL A 528 12.84 43.54 -6.33
N PRO A 529 11.99 44.41 -5.75
CA PRO A 529 10.75 44.82 -6.38
C PRO A 529 11.00 45.39 -7.76
N ALA A 530 10.17 45.02 -8.74
CA ALA A 530 10.14 45.73 -10.01
C ALA A 530 9.80 47.20 -9.75
N THR A 531 10.63 48.12 -10.24
CA THR A 531 10.30 49.54 -10.21
C THR A 531 9.08 49.73 -11.10
N PRO A 532 7.97 50.33 -10.63
CA PRO A 532 6.83 50.58 -11.50
C PRO A 532 7.32 51.44 -12.68
N ASP A 533 7.13 50.93 -13.90
CA ASP A 533 7.35 51.70 -15.11
C ASP A 533 6.40 52.90 -15.00
N PHE A 534 6.93 54.08 -14.65
CA PHE A 534 6.13 55.29 -14.67
C PHE A 534 5.62 55.44 -16.10
N PRO A 535 4.31 55.62 -16.33
CA PRO A 535 3.73 55.77 -17.65
C PRO A 535 4.07 57.14 -18.27
N LEU A 536 5.23 57.71 -17.96
CA LEU A 536 5.84 58.79 -18.73
C LEU A 536 5.98 58.36 -20.19
N ARG A 537 6.27 57.08 -20.48
CA ARG A 537 6.30 56.57 -21.87
C ARG A 537 4.94 56.65 -22.58
N ASP A 538 3.87 56.20 -21.93
CA ASP A 538 2.52 56.24 -22.50
C ASP A 538 1.99 57.68 -22.58
N PHE A 539 2.37 58.53 -21.62
CA PHE A 539 2.03 59.95 -21.59
C PHE A 539 2.82 60.77 -22.64
N GLU A 540 4.10 60.48 -22.86
CA GLU A 540 4.95 61.12 -23.89
C GLU A 540 4.56 60.69 -25.31
N GLN A 541 4.04 59.47 -25.49
CA GLN A 541 3.45 59.02 -26.75
C GLN A 541 2.21 59.84 -27.16
N LEU A 542 1.46 60.39 -26.20
CA LEU A 542 0.33 61.30 -26.49
C LEU A 542 0.80 62.64 -27.09
N PHE A 543 2.08 63.00 -26.96
CA PHE A 543 2.65 64.26 -27.48
C PHE A 543 3.60 64.05 -28.68
N GLY A 544 3.61 62.86 -29.30
CA GLY A 544 4.32 62.62 -30.55
C GLY A 544 5.85 62.54 -30.44
N ALA A 545 6.40 62.42 -29.23
CA ALA A 545 7.83 62.17 -29.03
C ALA A 545 8.10 60.65 -29.05
N SER A 546 8.32 60.08 -30.23
CA SER A 546 8.78 58.70 -30.36
C SER A 546 10.28 58.61 -30.05
N ARG A 547 10.64 58.15 -28.85
CA ARG A 547 11.90 57.41 -28.69
C ARG A 547 11.69 56.02 -29.32
N PRO A 548 12.59 55.53 -30.19
CA PRO A 548 12.43 54.23 -30.82
C PRO A 548 12.37 53.13 -29.75
N GLU A 549 11.40 52.21 -29.89
CA GLU A 549 11.42 50.95 -29.15
C GLU A 549 12.69 50.18 -29.53
N PRO A 550 13.39 49.55 -28.57
CA PRO A 550 14.28 48.47 -28.94
C PRO A 550 13.41 47.39 -29.58
N ALA A 551 13.65 47.09 -30.85
CA ALA A 551 12.91 46.06 -31.57
C ALA A 551 12.90 44.77 -30.75
N ALA A 552 11.90 43.89 -30.94
CA ALA A 552 11.87 42.57 -30.28
C ALA A 552 13.19 41.78 -30.44
N ARG A 553 13.99 42.10 -31.47
CA ARG A 553 15.35 41.61 -31.71
C ARG A 553 16.40 42.16 -30.74
N GLU A 554 16.28 43.41 -30.30
CA GLU A 554 17.12 44.04 -29.27
C GLU A 554 16.72 43.63 -27.85
N ARG A 555 15.43 43.41 -27.57
CA ARG A 555 15.02 42.76 -26.31
C ARG A 555 15.54 41.33 -26.23
N ARG A 556 15.40 40.53 -27.28
CA ARG A 556 16.05 39.20 -27.38
C ARG A 556 17.57 39.29 -27.28
N ALA A 557 18.21 40.30 -27.86
CA ALA A 557 19.66 40.49 -27.73
C ALA A 557 20.07 40.92 -26.32
N ALA A 558 19.26 41.70 -25.60
CA ALA A 558 19.50 42.09 -24.21
C ALA A 558 19.24 40.93 -23.24
N THR A 559 18.21 40.10 -23.47
CA THR A 559 17.95 38.87 -22.72
C THR A 559 19.02 37.81 -23.01
N GLN A 560 19.46 37.66 -24.27
CA GLN A 560 20.60 36.81 -24.64
C GLN A 560 21.93 37.36 -24.10
N ALA A 561 22.10 38.68 -24.01
CA ALA A 561 23.28 39.28 -23.38
C ALA A 561 23.27 39.07 -21.85
N ARG A 562 22.10 39.13 -21.20
CA ARG A 562 21.93 38.80 -19.77
C ARG A 562 22.19 37.33 -19.47
N SER A 563 21.77 36.40 -20.34
CA SER A 563 22.09 34.97 -20.19
C SER A 563 23.53 34.62 -20.60
N ALA A 564 24.20 35.45 -21.41
CA ALA A 564 25.58 35.23 -21.84
C ALA A 564 26.66 35.89 -20.94
N SER A 565 26.30 36.76 -19.99
CA SER A 565 27.26 37.58 -19.22
C SER A 565 27.83 36.97 -17.93
N GLY A 566 27.57 35.69 -17.63
CA GLY A 566 27.89 35.11 -16.32
C GLY A 566 26.90 35.52 -15.21
N PRO A 567 26.97 34.90 -14.03
CA PRO A 567 26.00 35.12 -12.96
C PRO A 567 26.04 36.58 -12.46
N GLN A 568 24.88 37.24 -12.42
CA GLN A 568 24.77 38.58 -11.85
C GLN A 568 24.77 38.51 -10.32
N LEU A 569 25.34 39.51 -9.67
CA LEU A 569 25.29 39.61 -8.21
C LEU A 569 23.84 39.76 -7.76
N ILE A 570 23.35 38.81 -6.95
CA ILE A 570 21.98 38.80 -6.46
C ILE A 570 21.91 39.62 -5.19
N HIS A 571 21.05 40.64 -5.21
CA HIS A 571 20.75 41.49 -4.07
C HIS A 571 19.29 41.30 -3.67
N PHE A 572 19.03 41.11 -2.37
CA PHE A 572 17.67 41.01 -1.84
C PHE A 572 17.22 42.32 -1.20
N ASP A 573 16.00 42.72 -1.50
CA ASP A 573 15.24 43.65 -0.68
C ASP A 573 14.30 42.87 0.24
N PHE A 574 14.62 42.76 1.52
CA PHE A 574 13.80 41.98 2.46
C PHE A 574 12.53 42.71 2.92
N HIS A 575 12.31 43.97 2.53
CA HIS A 575 11.11 44.70 2.89
C HIS A 575 9.86 44.02 2.32
N ASP A 576 8.97 43.56 3.20
CA ASP A 576 7.72 42.83 2.88
C ASP A 576 7.92 41.63 1.93
N VAL A 577 9.12 41.05 1.85
CA VAL A 577 9.49 40.05 0.83
C VAL A 577 8.53 38.86 0.73
N ALA A 578 8.08 38.32 1.88
CA ALA A 578 7.11 37.23 1.94
C ALA A 578 5.77 37.56 1.26
N ARG A 579 5.39 38.84 1.22
CA ARG A 579 4.16 39.31 0.54
C ARG A 579 4.38 39.64 -0.93
N ARG A 580 5.64 39.72 -1.39
CA ARG A 580 6.00 40.00 -2.79
C ARG A 580 5.98 38.74 -3.67
N ALA A 581 5.95 37.55 -3.06
CA ALA A 581 5.74 36.30 -3.78
C ALA A 581 4.36 36.31 -4.47
N ARG A 582 4.35 36.08 -5.77
CA ARG A 582 3.14 36.10 -6.61
C ARG A 582 2.74 34.68 -6.98
N GLN A 583 1.51 34.30 -6.68
CA GLN A 583 0.93 33.03 -7.12
C GLN A 583 0.83 33.02 -8.65
N LEU A 584 1.55 32.11 -9.29
CA LEU A 584 1.52 31.92 -10.74
C LEU A 584 0.37 31.02 -11.18
N THR A 585 -0.13 30.12 -10.34
CA THR A 585 -1.11 29.09 -10.73
C THR A 585 -2.28 29.10 -9.75
N PRO A 586 -3.52 29.31 -10.21
CA PRO A 586 -4.72 28.97 -9.44
C PRO A 586 -5.56 27.98 -10.24
N THR A 587 -5.03 26.79 -10.49
CA THR A 587 -5.66 25.85 -11.46
C THR A 587 -6.75 24.98 -10.85
N GLY A 588 -6.85 24.93 -9.51
CA GLY A 588 -7.74 24.00 -8.81
C GLY A 588 -7.20 22.57 -8.78
N SER A 589 -5.87 22.41 -8.84
CA SER A 589 -5.17 21.13 -8.75
C SER A 589 -3.78 21.32 -8.17
N ASP A 590 -3.22 20.27 -7.54
CA ASP A 590 -1.87 20.35 -6.98
C ASP A 590 -0.78 20.43 -8.06
N GLU A 591 0.12 21.40 -7.92
CA GLU A 591 1.27 21.60 -8.80
C GLU A 591 2.60 21.38 -8.08
N TRP A 592 3.49 20.64 -8.73
CA TRP A 592 4.74 20.16 -8.14
C TRP A 592 5.94 20.40 -9.06
N ASN A 593 7.14 20.15 -8.53
CA ASN A 593 8.40 20.11 -9.28
C ASN A 593 8.69 21.39 -10.10
N PRO A 594 8.67 22.58 -9.48
CA PRO A 594 8.93 23.81 -10.21
C PRO A 594 10.35 23.83 -10.79
N ALA A 595 10.46 24.36 -12.00
CA ALA A 595 11.72 24.73 -12.65
C ALA A 595 11.53 26.08 -13.36
N ILE A 596 12.62 26.79 -13.64
CA ILE A 596 12.58 28.09 -14.30
C ILE A 596 13.61 28.14 -15.43
N SER A 597 13.25 28.85 -16.49
CA SER A 597 14.14 29.16 -17.60
C SER A 597 15.32 30.03 -17.14
N PRO A 598 16.52 29.90 -17.76
CA PRO A 598 17.69 30.67 -17.35
C PRO A 598 17.52 32.19 -17.40
N ASP A 599 16.67 32.70 -18.30
CA ASP A 599 16.30 34.12 -18.40
C ASP A 599 15.23 34.55 -17.39
N GLY A 600 14.63 33.60 -16.67
CA GLY A 600 13.63 33.84 -15.64
C GLY A 600 12.23 34.07 -16.18
N ASP A 601 11.96 34.03 -17.49
CA ASP A 601 10.69 34.50 -18.05
C ASP A 601 9.59 33.44 -18.03
N THR A 602 9.97 32.17 -17.97
CA THR A 602 9.07 31.01 -18.01
C THR A 602 9.33 30.06 -16.84
N ALA A 603 8.27 29.75 -16.09
CA ALA A 603 8.21 28.68 -15.10
C ALA A 603 7.65 27.39 -15.72
N PHE A 604 8.17 26.25 -15.30
CA PHE A 604 7.71 24.91 -15.63
C PHE A 604 7.32 24.17 -14.36
N PHE A 605 6.31 23.32 -14.43
CA PHE A 605 5.84 22.54 -13.29
C PHE A 605 5.03 21.33 -13.77
N THR A 606 4.79 20.39 -12.88
CA THR A 606 3.95 19.21 -13.14
C THR A 606 2.60 19.36 -12.48
N SER A 607 1.53 18.97 -13.16
CA SER A 607 0.17 18.99 -12.60
C SER A 607 -0.70 17.89 -13.19
N THR A 608 -1.73 17.48 -12.46
CA THR A 608 -2.73 16.49 -12.87
C THR A 608 -4.05 17.09 -13.36
N MET A 609 -4.05 18.36 -13.79
CA MET A 609 -5.25 19.06 -14.32
C MET A 609 -6.05 18.25 -15.36
N THR A 610 -5.39 17.39 -16.15
CA THR A 610 -6.02 16.57 -17.20
C THR A 610 -6.29 15.13 -16.77
N GLY A 611 -6.20 14.83 -15.47
CA GLY A 611 -6.30 13.47 -14.92
C GLY A 611 -5.04 12.61 -15.09
N GLN A 612 -3.99 13.17 -15.71
CA GLN A 612 -2.65 12.57 -15.84
C GLN A 612 -1.60 13.62 -15.47
N SER A 613 -0.48 13.20 -14.91
CA SER A 613 0.64 14.08 -14.60
C SER A 613 1.30 14.58 -15.89
N GLN A 614 1.10 15.86 -16.21
CA GLN A 614 1.69 16.53 -17.37
C GLN A 614 2.56 17.69 -16.94
N ILE A 615 3.46 18.11 -17.82
CA ILE A 615 4.30 19.29 -17.68
C ILE A 615 3.56 20.48 -18.27
N TYR A 616 3.47 21.54 -17.50
CA TYR A 616 2.92 22.82 -17.89
C TYR A 616 4.00 23.89 -17.84
N SER A 617 3.83 24.93 -18.63
CA SER A 617 4.63 26.14 -18.56
C SER A 617 3.75 27.38 -18.43
N ARG A 618 4.26 28.40 -17.76
CA ARG A 618 3.61 29.71 -17.64
C ARG A 618 4.66 30.83 -17.55
N SER A 619 4.30 32.04 -17.97
CA SER A 619 5.16 33.21 -17.75
C SER A 619 5.27 33.56 -16.27
N THR A 620 6.46 33.96 -15.82
CA THR A 620 6.71 34.42 -14.44
C THR A 620 6.24 35.86 -14.18
N GLU A 621 5.84 36.60 -15.23
CA GLU A 621 5.22 37.93 -15.11
C GLU A 621 3.72 37.87 -14.80
N GLY A 622 3.11 36.67 -14.70
CA GLY A 622 1.66 36.47 -14.63
C GLY A 622 0.93 36.97 -13.36
N MET A 623 -0.26 37.57 -13.60
CA MET A 623 -1.23 38.23 -12.69
C MET A 623 -0.67 39.39 -11.83
N ALA A 624 -0.81 40.61 -12.35
CA ALA A 624 -0.75 41.82 -11.54
C ALA A 624 -1.73 41.73 -10.35
N PRO A 625 -1.34 42.21 -9.15
CA PRO A 625 -2.23 42.22 -7.99
C PRO A 625 -3.42 43.15 -8.23
N GLU A 626 -4.62 42.57 -8.17
CA GLU A 626 -5.93 43.21 -7.97
C GLU A 626 -6.35 44.38 -8.89
N ALA A 627 -7.16 44.05 -9.90
CA ALA A 627 -8.41 44.79 -10.11
C ALA A 627 -9.57 43.83 -9.79
N PRO A 628 -10.55 44.22 -8.94
CA PRO A 628 -11.65 43.35 -8.55
C PRO A 628 -12.48 43.03 -9.79
N ARG A 629 -12.32 41.82 -10.33
CA ARG A 629 -13.20 41.31 -11.37
C ARG A 629 -14.58 41.17 -10.75
N ARG A 630 -15.50 42.07 -11.13
CA ARG A 630 -16.93 41.92 -10.82
C ARG A 630 -17.38 40.54 -11.30
N ARG A 631 -17.57 39.60 -10.37
CA ARG A 631 -18.23 38.32 -10.63
C ARG A 631 -19.63 38.63 -11.15
N ARG A 632 -19.88 38.37 -12.45
CA ARG A 632 -21.23 38.17 -12.94
C ARG A 632 -21.58 36.72 -12.63
N PHE A 633 -22.63 36.51 -11.85
CA PHE A 633 -23.13 35.17 -11.49
C PHE A 633 -23.25 34.29 -12.74
N GLY A 634 -22.58 33.13 -12.76
CA GLY A 634 -22.86 32.02 -13.67
C GLY A 634 -21.96 31.83 -14.90
N GLY A 635 -20.84 32.54 -15.06
CA GLY A 635 -19.89 32.31 -16.16
C GLY A 635 -18.57 31.70 -15.68
N ALA A 636 -18.11 30.63 -16.34
CA ALA A 636 -16.76 30.10 -16.15
C ALA A 636 -15.71 31.21 -16.36
N ALA A 637 -14.68 31.23 -15.51
CA ALA A 637 -13.54 32.11 -15.72
C ALA A 637 -12.94 31.81 -17.11
N ALA A 638 -12.71 32.85 -17.93
CA ALA A 638 -11.97 32.67 -19.16
C ALA A 638 -10.55 32.15 -18.83
N PRO A 639 -10.05 31.11 -19.51
CA PRO A 639 -8.72 30.57 -19.24
C PRO A 639 -7.66 31.65 -19.44
N SER A 640 -6.63 31.66 -18.59
CA SER A 640 -5.47 32.52 -18.81
C SER A 640 -4.76 32.05 -20.09
N THR A 641 -4.43 32.98 -20.98
CA THR A 641 -3.87 32.69 -22.31
C THR A 641 -2.38 32.29 -22.28
N ASP A 642 -1.78 32.19 -21.10
CA ASP A 642 -0.34 31.98 -20.85
C ASP A 642 0.02 30.60 -20.28
N LEU A 643 -0.96 29.79 -19.87
CA LEU A 643 -0.74 28.42 -19.40
C LEU A 643 -0.72 27.45 -20.59
N ARG A 644 0.39 26.72 -20.77
CA ARG A 644 0.57 25.77 -21.88
C ARG A 644 1.00 24.41 -21.37
N GLN A 645 0.25 23.37 -21.72
CA GLN A 645 0.70 21.99 -21.58
C GLN A 645 1.83 21.70 -22.59
N ARG A 646 2.90 21.05 -22.14
CA ARG A 646 4.16 20.91 -22.87
C ARG A 646 4.43 19.49 -23.35
N ASN A 647 3.74 18.49 -22.79
CA ASN A 647 3.83 17.09 -23.18
C ASN A 647 2.44 16.41 -23.07
N SER A 648 2.35 15.16 -23.52
CA SER A 648 1.12 14.34 -23.44
C SER A 648 1.36 12.88 -23.07
N SER A 649 2.58 12.54 -22.63
CA SER A 649 2.96 11.19 -22.21
C SER A 649 2.25 10.77 -20.93
N SER A 650 1.90 9.50 -20.80
CA SER A 650 1.34 8.91 -19.57
C SER A 650 2.35 8.83 -18.42
N GLY A 651 1.87 8.64 -17.20
CA GLY A 651 2.71 8.39 -16.02
C GLY A 651 3.13 9.64 -15.24
N PHE A 652 3.61 9.44 -14.01
CA PHE A 652 4.11 10.52 -13.17
C PHE A 652 5.38 11.15 -13.76
N LYS A 653 5.59 12.43 -13.49
CA LYS A 653 6.71 13.24 -14.01
C LYS A 653 7.39 13.93 -12.84
N GLY A 654 8.71 13.88 -12.80
CA GLY A 654 9.47 14.46 -11.71
C GLY A 654 10.83 14.94 -12.15
N ALA A 655 11.55 15.51 -11.19
CA ALA A 655 12.92 15.95 -11.34
C ALA A 655 13.19 16.94 -12.50
N LEU A 656 12.28 17.88 -12.80
CA LEU A 656 12.44 18.87 -13.89
C LEU A 656 13.73 19.70 -13.81
N SER A 657 14.50 19.74 -14.90
CA SER A 657 15.74 20.54 -15.01
C SER A 657 15.85 21.18 -16.40
N VAL A 658 16.00 22.51 -16.46
CA VAL A 658 16.14 23.24 -17.72
C VAL A 658 17.61 23.29 -18.12
N SER A 659 17.91 23.11 -19.41
CA SER A 659 19.27 23.24 -19.92
C SER A 659 19.80 24.66 -19.75
N PRO A 660 21.12 24.85 -19.54
CA PRO A 660 21.71 26.19 -19.38
C PRO A 660 21.45 27.13 -20.56
N ASP A 661 21.27 26.60 -21.77
CA ASP A 661 20.95 27.38 -22.96
C ASP A 661 19.45 27.66 -23.16
N GLY A 662 18.60 27.18 -22.24
CA GLY A 662 17.15 27.40 -22.23
C GLY A 662 16.39 26.68 -23.35
N LYS A 663 17.01 25.73 -24.07
CA LYS A 663 16.38 25.05 -25.21
C LYS A 663 15.66 23.77 -24.85
N TYR A 664 16.07 23.10 -23.78
CA TYR A 664 15.58 21.78 -23.41
C TYR A 664 15.12 21.76 -21.95
N LEU A 665 14.08 20.99 -21.67
CA LEU A 665 13.69 20.59 -20.32
C LEU A 665 13.91 19.08 -20.20
N TYR A 666 14.70 18.67 -19.22
CA TYR A 666 14.87 17.27 -18.86
C TYR A 666 13.92 16.94 -17.70
N TYR A 667 13.45 15.71 -17.66
CA TYR A 667 12.63 15.20 -16.56
C TYR A 667 12.70 13.67 -16.49
N LEU A 668 12.36 13.09 -15.34
CA LEU A 668 12.22 11.64 -15.18
C LEU A 668 10.76 11.23 -15.40
N ASN A 669 10.54 10.24 -16.26
CA ASN A 669 9.24 9.61 -16.46
C ASN A 669 9.18 8.28 -15.71
N TYR A 670 8.37 8.19 -14.66
CA TYR A 670 8.31 6.98 -13.82
C TYR A 670 7.50 5.84 -14.44
N SER A 671 6.84 6.06 -15.59
CA SER A 671 6.12 4.99 -16.29
C SER A 671 7.03 4.08 -17.10
N ASP A 672 8.09 4.61 -17.69
CA ASP A 672 9.11 3.86 -18.44
C ASP A 672 10.47 3.86 -17.73
N ASN A 673 10.60 4.60 -16.63
CA ASN A 673 11.84 4.79 -15.86
C ASN A 673 13.00 5.27 -16.75
N LEU A 674 12.73 6.28 -17.57
CA LEU A 674 13.69 6.94 -18.45
C LEU A 674 13.75 8.45 -18.19
N VAL A 675 14.94 9.01 -18.41
CA VAL A 675 15.09 10.46 -18.54
C VAL A 675 14.56 10.88 -19.91
N HIS A 676 13.69 11.88 -19.94
CA HIS A 676 13.19 12.49 -21.16
C HIS A 676 13.83 13.85 -21.38
N ARG A 677 13.89 14.25 -22.65
CA ARG A 677 14.33 15.57 -23.11
C ARG A 677 13.24 16.18 -23.97
N LEU A 678 12.61 17.22 -23.44
CA LEU A 678 11.59 18.02 -24.11
C LEU A 678 12.23 19.23 -24.78
N GLU A 679 12.11 19.34 -26.09
CA GLU A 679 12.54 20.50 -26.85
C GLU A 679 11.53 21.65 -26.71
N LEU A 680 11.94 22.76 -26.09
CA LEU A 680 11.02 23.82 -25.68
C LEU A 680 10.48 24.65 -26.87
N ALA A 681 11.14 24.63 -28.03
CA ALA A 681 10.66 25.35 -29.20
C ALA A 681 9.53 24.60 -29.93
N SER A 682 9.56 23.27 -29.93
CA SER A 682 8.72 22.40 -30.76
C SER A 682 7.74 21.52 -29.97
N ASP A 683 7.92 21.44 -28.65
CA ASP A 683 7.28 20.46 -27.75
C ASP A 683 7.58 19.00 -28.13
N ARG A 684 8.68 18.78 -28.84
CA ARG A 684 9.14 17.43 -29.17
C ARG A 684 9.72 16.77 -27.92
N ASP A 685 9.05 15.74 -27.45
CA ASP A 685 9.43 14.94 -26.29
C ASP A 685 10.15 13.66 -26.72
N LEU A 686 11.34 13.41 -26.16
CA LEU A 686 12.20 12.30 -26.54
C LEU A 686 12.71 11.56 -25.31
N ALA A 687 12.50 10.26 -25.26
CA ALA A 687 13.16 9.38 -24.29
C ALA A 687 14.67 9.30 -24.58
N MET A 688 15.50 9.50 -23.56
CA MET A 688 16.95 9.39 -23.64
C MET A 688 17.35 7.93 -23.44
N ASN A 689 17.18 7.13 -24.49
CA ASN A 689 17.50 5.70 -24.48
C ASN A 689 18.97 5.44 -24.12
N PHE A 690 19.19 4.36 -23.38
CA PHE A 690 20.51 3.83 -23.05
C PHE A 690 20.52 2.30 -23.15
N GLU A 691 21.72 1.74 -23.10
CA GLU A 691 21.96 0.31 -23.01
C GLU A 691 23.19 0.11 -22.16
N VAL A 692 23.05 -0.64 -21.07
CA VAL A 692 24.15 -0.98 -20.16
C VAL A 692 24.04 -2.43 -19.74
N ASP A 693 25.18 -3.11 -19.69
CA ASP A 693 25.26 -4.46 -19.15
C ASP A 693 25.66 -4.37 -17.68
N VAL A 694 24.77 -4.82 -16.80
CA VAL A 694 24.97 -4.79 -15.35
C VAL A 694 25.23 -6.20 -14.85
N ARG A 695 26.33 -6.37 -14.11
CA ARG A 695 26.62 -7.58 -13.38
C ARG A 695 25.91 -7.53 -12.03
N VAL A 696 24.93 -8.40 -11.81
CA VAL A 696 24.18 -8.48 -10.55
C VAL A 696 24.65 -9.71 -9.78
N ASP A 697 25.17 -9.50 -8.56
CA ASP A 697 25.45 -10.55 -7.59
C ASP A 697 24.25 -10.64 -6.63
N GLU A 698 23.37 -11.62 -6.85
CA GLU A 698 22.09 -11.70 -6.13
C GLU A 698 22.27 -11.90 -4.62
N ALA A 699 23.28 -12.67 -4.21
CA ALA A 699 23.55 -12.91 -2.79
C ALA A 699 24.05 -11.64 -2.09
N ALA A 700 24.89 -10.85 -2.76
CA ALA A 700 25.31 -9.54 -2.26
C ALA A 700 24.13 -8.54 -2.21
N LEU A 701 23.29 -8.54 -3.25
CA LEU A 701 22.10 -7.69 -3.34
C LEU A 701 21.09 -7.96 -2.23
N TRP A 702 20.82 -9.23 -1.89
CA TRP A 702 19.91 -9.57 -0.78
C TRP A 702 20.50 -9.22 0.58
N ARG A 703 21.81 -9.36 0.74
CA ARG A 703 22.49 -8.90 1.95
C ARG A 703 22.33 -7.40 2.11
N GLU A 704 22.52 -6.63 1.05
CA GLU A 704 22.32 -5.20 1.08
C GLU A 704 20.86 -4.85 1.39
N ALA A 705 19.91 -5.43 0.67
CA ALA A 705 18.48 -5.18 0.91
C ALA A 705 18.07 -5.45 2.38
N LEU A 706 18.64 -6.47 3.02
CA LEU A 706 18.44 -6.72 4.45
C LEU A 706 19.07 -5.61 5.31
N VAL A 707 20.32 -5.22 5.05
CA VAL A 707 21.01 -4.16 5.80
C VAL A 707 20.32 -2.82 5.64
N GLU A 708 19.96 -2.44 4.40
CA GLU A 708 19.19 -1.26 4.05
C GLU A 708 17.84 -1.23 4.78
N SER A 709 17.11 -2.34 4.81
CA SER A 709 15.84 -2.42 5.55
C SER A 709 16.01 -2.30 7.07
N GLY A 710 17.08 -2.89 7.62
CA GLY A 710 17.46 -2.76 9.02
C GLY A 710 17.77 -1.31 9.39
N TRP A 711 18.62 -0.68 8.59
CA TRP A 711 18.99 0.73 8.73
C TRP A 711 17.77 1.67 8.63
N LEU A 712 16.89 1.43 7.65
CA LEU A 712 15.68 2.22 7.44
C LEU A 712 14.77 2.21 8.68
N LEU A 713 14.54 1.05 9.28
CA LEU A 713 13.68 0.93 10.47
C LEU A 713 14.40 1.38 11.75
N ASP A 714 15.73 1.35 11.79
CA ASP A 714 16.49 1.92 12.91
C ASP A 714 16.35 3.44 12.98
N HIS A 715 16.39 4.13 11.83
CA HIS A 715 16.44 5.60 11.76
C HIS A 715 15.07 6.27 11.55
N TYR A 716 14.10 5.56 10.96
CA TYR A 716 12.86 6.17 10.47
C TYR A 716 11.58 5.45 10.91
N TYR A 717 11.68 4.53 11.87
CA TYR A 717 10.50 3.94 12.50
C TYR A 717 9.87 4.91 13.51
N TYR A 718 8.54 4.89 13.62
CA TYR A 718 7.80 5.90 14.38
C TYR A 718 8.10 5.87 15.89
N ASP A 719 8.40 4.70 16.45
CA ASP A 719 8.82 4.54 17.84
C ASP A 719 10.35 4.34 17.88
N PRO A 720 11.13 5.31 18.38
CA PRO A 720 12.59 5.19 18.45
C PRO A 720 13.07 4.07 19.39
N GLN A 721 12.19 3.46 20.19
CA GLN A 721 12.50 2.29 21.01
C GLN A 721 12.10 0.96 20.35
N HIS A 722 11.58 0.97 19.12
CA HIS A 722 11.19 -0.24 18.38
C HIS A 722 10.22 -1.15 19.16
N HIS A 723 9.26 -0.56 19.89
CA HIS A 723 8.36 -1.28 20.81
C HIS A 723 9.09 -2.09 21.90
N GLY A 724 10.31 -1.66 22.26
CA GLY A 724 11.18 -2.36 23.22
C GLY A 724 11.95 -3.54 22.63
N VAL A 725 11.93 -3.73 21.31
CA VAL A 725 12.68 -4.80 20.62
C VAL A 725 14.12 -4.36 20.37
N ASP A 726 15.09 -5.23 20.65
CA ASP A 726 16.49 -5.04 20.23
C ASP A 726 16.58 -5.27 18.71
N TRP A 727 16.26 -4.23 17.94
CA TRP A 727 16.18 -4.28 16.49
C TRP A 727 17.50 -4.70 15.84
N THR A 728 18.64 -4.22 16.36
CA THR A 728 19.95 -4.60 15.83
C THR A 728 20.21 -6.10 16.02
N SER A 729 19.81 -6.69 17.16
CA SER A 729 19.91 -8.13 17.38
C SER A 729 19.00 -8.94 16.45
N VAL A 730 17.78 -8.45 16.21
CA VAL A 730 16.83 -9.05 15.24
C VAL A 730 17.45 -9.10 13.85
N VAL A 731 17.92 -7.96 13.31
CA VAL A 731 18.54 -7.90 11.98
C VAL A 731 19.72 -8.88 11.86
N ARG A 732 20.59 -8.93 12.88
CA ARG A 732 21.72 -9.89 12.92
C ARG A 732 21.28 -11.36 12.94
N ARG A 733 20.15 -11.69 13.57
CA ARG A 733 19.61 -13.05 13.61
C ARG A 733 19.18 -13.49 12.21
N TYR A 734 18.42 -12.65 11.50
CA TYR A 734 17.94 -12.94 10.15
C TYR A 734 19.06 -12.89 9.10
N GLN A 735 20.05 -12.01 9.26
CA GLN A 735 21.23 -11.96 8.37
C GLN A 735 21.97 -13.31 8.29
N ARG A 736 21.94 -14.12 9.37
CA ARG A 736 22.57 -15.45 9.38
C ARG A 736 21.87 -16.48 8.50
N LEU A 737 20.63 -16.23 8.09
CA LEU A 737 19.85 -17.11 7.22
C LEU A 737 20.16 -16.88 5.72
N LEU A 738 20.71 -15.71 5.36
CA LEU A 738 20.99 -15.33 3.96
C LEU A 738 21.77 -16.39 3.15
N PRO A 739 22.83 -17.06 3.67
CA PRO A 739 23.60 -18.05 2.90
C PRO A 739 22.81 -19.31 2.50
N ASP A 740 21.61 -19.48 3.04
CA ASP A 740 20.72 -20.61 2.79
C ASP A 740 19.53 -20.27 1.90
N LEU A 741 19.34 -19.00 1.56
CA LEU A 741 18.27 -18.57 0.66
C LEU A 741 18.70 -18.76 -0.80
N VAL A 742 17.78 -19.23 -1.62
CA VAL A 742 18.00 -19.45 -3.06
C VAL A 742 16.96 -18.75 -3.91
N THR A 743 15.74 -18.52 -3.40
CA THR A 743 14.67 -17.87 -4.15
C THR A 743 14.33 -16.48 -3.58
N ARG A 744 13.82 -15.63 -4.47
CA ARG A 744 13.35 -14.28 -4.13
C ARG A 744 12.20 -14.32 -3.13
N GLU A 745 11.32 -15.31 -3.25
CA GLU A 745 10.19 -15.55 -2.36
C GLU A 745 10.63 -15.93 -0.95
N ASP A 746 11.64 -16.81 -0.80
CA ASP A 746 12.19 -17.14 0.52
C ASP A 746 12.79 -15.89 1.20
N PHE A 747 13.47 -15.03 0.43
CA PHE A 747 13.96 -13.74 0.93
C PHE A 747 12.83 -12.80 1.35
N GLY A 748 11.74 -12.73 0.58
CA GLY A 748 10.54 -11.97 0.94
C GLY A 748 9.90 -12.45 2.24
N VAL A 749 9.67 -13.75 2.38
CA VAL A 749 9.14 -14.38 3.60
C VAL A 749 10.06 -14.09 4.80
N MET A 750 11.37 -14.15 4.60
CA MET A 750 12.34 -13.84 5.66
C MET A 750 12.19 -12.38 6.15
N LEU A 751 12.03 -11.42 5.24
CA LEU A 751 11.85 -10.02 5.60
C LEU A 751 10.53 -9.77 6.33
N ASP A 752 9.41 -10.36 5.88
CA ASP A 752 8.14 -10.24 6.61
C ASP A 752 8.23 -10.83 8.02
N MET A 753 8.90 -11.98 8.18
CA MET A 753 9.16 -12.57 9.49
C MET A 753 10.07 -11.69 10.37
N MET A 754 11.07 -11.02 9.78
CA MET A 754 11.93 -10.06 10.50
C MET A 754 11.14 -8.85 10.96
N PHE A 755 10.30 -8.30 10.09
CA PHE A 755 9.46 -7.14 10.38
C PHE A 755 8.36 -7.44 11.39
N GLY A 756 7.80 -8.65 11.38
CA GLY A 756 6.81 -9.12 12.35
C GLY A 756 7.29 -9.07 13.81
N GLU A 757 8.60 -9.13 14.05
CA GLU A 757 9.19 -9.00 15.39
C GLU A 757 8.96 -7.62 16.02
N LEU A 758 8.78 -6.57 15.20
CA LEU A 758 8.46 -5.22 15.68
C LEU A 758 7.01 -5.07 16.14
N ARG A 759 6.15 -6.07 15.91
CA ARG A 759 4.74 -6.07 16.37
C ARG A 759 3.94 -4.84 15.93
N SER A 760 4.27 -4.33 14.75
CA SER A 760 3.73 -3.10 14.20
C SER A 760 2.68 -3.39 13.13
N SER A 761 1.56 -2.68 13.18
CA SER A 761 0.69 -2.51 12.02
C SER A 761 1.43 -1.77 10.91
N HIS A 762 0.86 -1.79 9.69
CA HIS A 762 1.37 -1.05 8.54
C HIS A 762 2.82 -1.41 8.11
N LEU A 763 3.39 -2.50 8.60
CA LEU A 763 4.72 -2.96 8.23
C LEU A 763 4.65 -4.32 7.51
N SER A 764 5.11 -4.32 6.26
CA SER A 764 5.21 -5.51 5.40
C SER A 764 6.11 -5.21 4.20
N VAL A 765 6.55 -6.25 3.51
CA VAL A 765 7.25 -6.12 2.22
C VAL A 765 6.39 -6.59 1.05
N SER A 766 6.38 -5.82 -0.03
CA SER A 766 5.84 -6.24 -1.33
C SER A 766 6.96 -6.75 -2.21
N TRP A 767 6.79 -7.97 -2.75
CA TRP A 767 7.81 -8.67 -3.52
C TRP A 767 7.72 -8.42 -5.04
N GLY A 768 6.66 -7.72 -5.49
CA GLY A 768 6.31 -7.54 -6.90
C GLY A 768 5.52 -8.73 -7.50
N ASP A 769 5.11 -8.59 -8.76
CA ASP A 769 4.27 -9.55 -9.50
C ASP A 769 5.05 -10.40 -10.54
N GLU A 770 6.36 -10.56 -10.38
CA GLU A 770 7.22 -11.24 -11.38
C GLU A 770 6.81 -12.70 -11.65
N TRP A 771 6.11 -13.35 -10.71
CA TRP A 771 5.62 -14.72 -10.80
C TRP A 771 4.34 -14.88 -11.64
N ARG A 772 3.66 -13.80 -12.05
CA ARG A 772 2.38 -13.86 -12.81
C ARG A 772 2.51 -14.22 -14.29
N GLN A 773 3.68 -14.67 -14.76
CA GLN A 773 3.87 -14.99 -16.18
C GLN A 773 3.03 -16.21 -16.60
N GLY A 774 2.29 -16.08 -17.72
CA GLY A 774 1.50 -17.17 -18.29
C GLY A 774 0.08 -17.34 -17.72
N GLU A 775 -0.37 -16.41 -16.88
CA GLU A 775 -1.71 -16.41 -16.28
C GLU A 775 -2.84 -16.46 -17.34
N GLN A 776 -3.84 -17.31 -17.09
CA GLN A 776 -5.07 -17.42 -17.89
C GLN A 776 -6.27 -17.25 -16.95
N PRO A 777 -6.63 -16.00 -16.59
CA PRO A 777 -7.61 -15.75 -15.54
C PRO A 777 -8.96 -16.35 -15.92
N ALA A 778 -9.61 -17.00 -14.95
CA ALA A 778 -10.97 -17.51 -15.11
C ALA A 778 -11.97 -16.36 -15.23
N GLY A 779 -12.90 -16.48 -16.18
CA GLY A 779 -13.95 -15.49 -16.37
C GLY A 779 -15.03 -15.56 -15.28
N MET A 780 -15.30 -14.44 -14.61
CA MET A 780 -16.35 -14.35 -13.60
C MET A 780 -17.72 -14.15 -14.24
N THR A 781 -18.64 -15.10 -14.01
CA THR A 781 -19.98 -15.09 -14.61
C THR A 781 -21.05 -14.45 -13.71
N GLY A 782 -20.84 -14.46 -12.40
CA GLY A 782 -21.86 -14.16 -11.40
C GLY A 782 -22.85 -15.30 -11.12
N ILE A 783 -22.57 -16.51 -11.63
CA ILE A 783 -23.35 -17.70 -11.30
C ILE A 783 -22.76 -18.33 -10.04
N ILE A 784 -23.60 -18.54 -9.03
CA ILE A 784 -23.28 -19.34 -7.85
C ILE A 784 -23.97 -20.69 -8.00
N LEU A 785 -23.19 -21.77 -8.01
CA LEU A 785 -23.70 -23.13 -8.16
C LEU A 785 -24.09 -23.70 -6.79
N ASP A 786 -25.18 -24.47 -6.74
CA ASP A 786 -25.61 -25.18 -5.54
C ASP A 786 -24.55 -26.23 -5.16
N PRO A 787 -23.93 -26.12 -3.97
CA PRO A 787 -22.82 -26.99 -3.61
C PRO A 787 -23.27 -28.44 -3.35
N ARG A 788 -24.53 -28.68 -2.96
CA ARG A 788 -25.09 -30.03 -2.73
C ARG A 788 -25.39 -30.75 -4.04
N GLU A 789 -25.84 -30.00 -5.05
CA GLU A 789 -26.05 -30.50 -6.40
C GLU A 789 -24.71 -30.78 -7.09
N LEU A 790 -23.73 -29.87 -6.90
CA LEU A 790 -22.40 -29.99 -7.48
C LEU A 790 -21.66 -31.24 -6.97
N LEU A 791 -21.77 -31.58 -5.68
CA LEU A 791 -21.27 -32.85 -5.13
C LEU A 791 -21.84 -34.10 -5.81
N GLN A 792 -23.03 -33.99 -6.40
CA GLN A 792 -23.69 -35.08 -7.12
C GLN A 792 -23.42 -35.00 -8.63
N GLY A 793 -22.49 -34.13 -9.06
CA GLY A 793 -22.14 -33.92 -10.45
C GLY A 793 -23.17 -33.13 -11.24
N ARG A 794 -24.02 -32.33 -10.58
CA ARG A 794 -25.06 -31.51 -11.22
C ARG A 794 -24.78 -30.02 -11.03
N PHE A 795 -24.79 -29.28 -12.14
CA PHE A 795 -24.49 -27.85 -12.18
C PHE A 795 -25.80 -27.07 -12.14
N VAL A 796 -26.37 -26.91 -10.94
CA VAL A 796 -27.62 -26.17 -10.72
C VAL A 796 -27.29 -24.79 -10.17
N VAL A 797 -27.93 -23.75 -10.71
CA VAL A 797 -27.78 -22.37 -10.24
C VAL A 797 -28.47 -22.23 -8.88
N GLU A 798 -27.70 -21.97 -7.81
CA GLU A 798 -28.25 -21.60 -6.49
C GLU A 798 -28.73 -20.15 -6.51
N SER A 799 -27.88 -19.26 -7.00
CA SER A 799 -28.17 -17.83 -7.10
C SER A 799 -27.37 -17.18 -8.22
N VAL A 800 -27.80 -15.99 -8.61
CA VAL A 800 -27.11 -15.12 -9.57
C VAL A 800 -26.80 -13.79 -8.90
N GLU A 801 -25.56 -13.35 -9.04
CA GLU A 801 -25.13 -12.07 -8.51
C GLU A 801 -25.84 -10.94 -9.28
N PRO A 802 -26.55 -10.02 -8.60
CA PRO A 802 -27.26 -8.94 -9.29
C PRO A 802 -26.33 -8.11 -10.20
N HIS A 803 -26.84 -7.68 -11.36
CA HIS A 803 -26.12 -6.90 -12.36
C HIS A 803 -24.85 -7.57 -12.94
N SER A 804 -24.63 -8.86 -12.68
CA SER A 804 -23.56 -9.65 -13.27
C SER A 804 -23.87 -10.05 -14.72
N ALA A 805 -22.89 -10.69 -15.38
CA ALA A 805 -23.07 -11.26 -16.72
C ALA A 805 -24.25 -12.23 -16.79
N ALA A 806 -24.51 -12.99 -15.72
CA ALA A 806 -25.61 -13.94 -15.61
C ALA A 806 -27.01 -13.31 -15.69
N THR A 807 -27.14 -12.05 -15.27
CA THR A 807 -28.45 -11.35 -15.20
C THR A 807 -28.75 -10.49 -16.42
N ARG A 808 -27.83 -10.43 -17.40
CA ARG A 808 -28.05 -9.66 -18.63
C ARG A 808 -29.12 -10.32 -19.50
N PRO A 809 -29.89 -9.57 -20.30
CA PRO A 809 -30.98 -10.13 -21.11
C PRO A 809 -30.57 -11.29 -22.03
N GLU A 810 -29.33 -11.33 -22.49
CA GLU A 810 -28.79 -12.40 -23.34
C GLU A 810 -28.50 -13.70 -22.59
N ALA A 811 -28.34 -13.63 -21.26
CA ALA A 811 -28.14 -14.77 -20.38
C ALA A 811 -29.41 -15.12 -19.60
N ASP A 812 -30.03 -14.13 -18.95
CA ASP A 812 -31.28 -14.19 -18.18
C ASP A 812 -31.36 -15.43 -17.28
N LEU A 813 -30.27 -15.70 -16.54
CA LEU A 813 -30.18 -16.88 -15.68
C LEU A 813 -30.94 -16.69 -14.39
N SER A 814 -31.60 -17.75 -13.94
CA SER A 814 -32.40 -17.77 -12.71
C SER A 814 -32.02 -18.93 -11.79
N PRO A 815 -32.21 -18.78 -10.46
CA PRO A 815 -32.09 -19.89 -9.52
C PRO A 815 -32.90 -21.12 -9.92
N GLY A 816 -32.31 -22.30 -9.75
CA GLY A 816 -32.90 -23.60 -10.08
C GLY A 816 -32.69 -24.06 -11.53
N GLU A 817 -32.22 -23.19 -12.43
CA GLU A 817 -31.83 -23.62 -13.78
C GLU A 817 -30.59 -24.53 -13.74
N ARG A 818 -30.57 -25.55 -14.61
CA ARG A 818 -29.46 -26.49 -14.72
C ARG A 818 -28.60 -26.17 -15.93
N ILE A 819 -27.30 -26.02 -15.73
CA ILE A 819 -26.32 -25.85 -16.79
C ILE A 819 -25.91 -27.24 -17.30
N LEU A 820 -26.04 -27.43 -18.61
CA LEU A 820 -25.80 -28.70 -19.30
C LEU A 820 -24.50 -28.71 -20.09
N ALA A 821 -24.05 -27.57 -20.61
CA ALA A 821 -22.82 -27.46 -21.39
C ALA A 821 -22.24 -26.05 -21.37
N VAL A 822 -20.93 -25.94 -21.53
CA VAL A 822 -20.18 -24.68 -21.71
C VAL A 822 -19.45 -24.73 -23.05
N ASP A 823 -19.73 -23.79 -23.95
CA ASP A 823 -19.18 -23.73 -25.31
C ASP A 823 -19.30 -25.04 -26.12
N GLY A 824 -20.32 -25.85 -25.82
CA GLY A 824 -20.57 -27.15 -26.45
C GLY A 824 -19.92 -28.34 -25.75
N GLU A 825 -19.07 -28.11 -24.74
CA GLU A 825 -18.57 -29.18 -23.85
C GLU A 825 -19.65 -29.52 -22.82
N VAL A 826 -20.15 -30.75 -22.88
CA VAL A 826 -21.20 -31.24 -21.95
C VAL A 826 -20.63 -31.33 -20.54
N LEU A 827 -21.39 -30.85 -19.56
CA LEU A 827 -21.05 -30.92 -18.16
C LEU A 827 -21.42 -32.28 -17.58
N GLU A 828 -20.40 -33.00 -17.14
CA GLU A 828 -20.48 -34.29 -16.45
C GLU A 828 -20.00 -34.13 -15.00
N ALA A 829 -20.17 -35.17 -14.17
CA ALA A 829 -19.69 -35.15 -12.79
C ALA A 829 -18.18 -34.85 -12.69
N THR A 830 -17.40 -35.30 -13.67
CA THR A 830 -15.95 -35.09 -13.76
C THR A 830 -15.55 -33.73 -14.33
N SER A 831 -16.51 -32.86 -14.69
CA SER A 831 -16.23 -31.56 -15.27
C SER A 831 -15.75 -30.55 -14.22
N ASN A 832 -14.88 -29.64 -14.65
CA ASN A 832 -14.37 -28.54 -13.83
C ASN A 832 -14.82 -27.21 -14.42
N TRP A 833 -15.74 -26.53 -13.73
CA TRP A 833 -16.31 -25.25 -14.12
C TRP A 833 -15.25 -24.17 -14.31
N ASP A 834 -14.34 -24.02 -13.34
CA ASP A 834 -13.27 -23.02 -13.36
C ASP A 834 -12.36 -23.20 -14.57
N ARG A 835 -12.01 -24.46 -14.89
CA ARG A 835 -11.19 -24.82 -16.05
C ARG A 835 -11.84 -24.38 -17.37
N LEU A 836 -13.16 -24.54 -17.50
CA LEU A 836 -13.90 -24.17 -18.71
C LEU A 836 -13.98 -22.64 -18.90
N LEU A 837 -13.87 -21.88 -17.81
CA LEU A 837 -13.88 -20.42 -17.81
C LEU A 837 -12.47 -19.80 -17.85
N SER A 838 -11.40 -20.59 -17.72
CA SER A 838 -10.02 -20.11 -17.82
C SER A 838 -9.75 -19.46 -19.18
N GLY A 839 -9.22 -18.23 -19.17
CA GLY A 839 -8.92 -17.45 -20.36
C GLY A 839 -10.16 -16.89 -21.08
N LYS A 840 -11.34 -16.87 -20.43
CA LYS A 840 -12.62 -16.38 -20.98
C LYS A 840 -13.01 -14.96 -20.55
N VAL A 841 -12.17 -14.27 -19.77
CA VAL A 841 -12.40 -12.85 -19.43
C VAL A 841 -12.57 -12.03 -20.71
N GLY A 842 -13.70 -11.31 -20.81
CA GLY A 842 -14.03 -10.47 -21.96
C GLY A 842 -14.34 -11.23 -23.25
N LYS A 843 -14.53 -12.55 -23.22
CA LYS A 843 -14.90 -13.38 -24.37
C LYS A 843 -16.29 -13.96 -24.17
N GLU A 844 -17.08 -14.05 -25.24
CA GLU A 844 -18.39 -14.67 -25.18
C GLU A 844 -18.29 -16.15 -24.77
N VAL A 845 -19.14 -16.58 -23.85
CA VAL A 845 -19.30 -17.96 -23.40
C VAL A 845 -20.75 -18.36 -23.61
N ARG A 846 -20.99 -19.52 -24.24
CA ARG A 846 -22.32 -20.06 -24.49
C ARG A 846 -22.64 -21.16 -23.50
N LEU A 847 -23.71 -20.99 -22.74
CA LEU A 847 -24.22 -22.02 -21.85
C LEU A 847 -25.45 -22.69 -22.46
N GLN A 848 -25.48 -24.02 -22.47
CA GLN A 848 -26.72 -24.75 -22.69
C GLN A 848 -27.39 -24.92 -21.32
N VAL A 849 -28.62 -24.43 -21.16
CA VAL A 849 -29.32 -24.34 -19.87
C VAL A 849 -30.67 -25.02 -19.99
N ALA A 850 -31.09 -25.74 -18.96
CA ALA A 850 -32.42 -26.30 -18.81
C ALA A 850 -33.14 -25.61 -17.64
N ALA A 851 -34.33 -25.10 -17.90
CA ALA A 851 -35.23 -24.62 -16.86
C ALA A 851 -35.72 -25.80 -15.98
N PRO A 852 -36.26 -25.52 -14.77
CA PRO A 852 -36.79 -26.57 -13.88
C PRO A 852 -37.88 -27.45 -14.52
N ASP A 853 -38.60 -26.93 -15.52
CA ASP A 853 -39.62 -27.66 -16.29
C ASP A 853 -39.03 -28.52 -17.43
N GLY A 854 -37.71 -28.48 -17.63
CA GLY A 854 -36.97 -29.21 -18.65
C GLY A 854 -36.79 -28.47 -19.99
N ALA A 855 -37.35 -27.28 -20.16
CA ALA A 855 -37.16 -26.50 -21.38
C ALA A 855 -35.70 -26.04 -21.52
N THR A 856 -35.07 -26.33 -22.67
CA THR A 856 -33.67 -25.98 -22.90
C THR A 856 -33.51 -24.73 -23.76
N ARG A 857 -32.52 -23.90 -23.43
CA ARG A 857 -32.14 -22.71 -24.20
C ARG A 857 -30.62 -22.50 -24.16
N THR A 858 -30.12 -21.64 -25.04
CA THR A 858 -28.73 -21.17 -25.01
C THR A 858 -28.69 -19.79 -24.35
N ALA A 859 -27.90 -19.65 -23.30
CA ALA A 859 -27.61 -18.39 -22.64
C ALA A 859 -26.22 -17.89 -23.05
N TYR A 860 -26.08 -16.59 -23.33
CA TYR A 860 -24.83 -15.99 -23.75
C TYR A 860 -24.28 -15.08 -22.65
N LEU A 861 -23.06 -15.37 -22.20
CA LEU A 861 -22.38 -14.62 -21.15
C LEU A 861 -21.16 -13.89 -21.69
N LEU A 862 -20.85 -12.75 -21.10
CA LEU A 862 -19.57 -12.07 -21.25
C LEU A 862 -18.91 -11.97 -19.87
N PRO A 863 -18.11 -12.97 -19.46
CA PRO A 863 -17.50 -12.99 -18.14
C PRO A 863 -16.53 -11.82 -17.92
N THR A 864 -16.46 -11.34 -16.68
CA THR A 864 -15.59 -10.23 -16.28
C THR A 864 -14.32 -10.72 -15.58
N ALA A 865 -13.36 -9.82 -15.37
CA ALA A 865 -12.19 -10.11 -14.54
C ALA A 865 -12.58 -10.18 -13.05
N TRP A 866 -11.80 -10.91 -12.25
CA TRP A 866 -12.03 -11.06 -10.80
C TRP A 866 -12.23 -9.72 -10.09
N ARG A 867 -11.37 -8.72 -10.36
CA ARG A 867 -11.48 -7.40 -9.70
C ARG A 867 -12.81 -6.70 -9.95
N SER A 868 -13.29 -6.71 -11.20
CA SER A 868 -14.59 -6.10 -11.55
C SER A 868 -15.76 -6.84 -10.91
N PHE A 869 -15.66 -8.16 -10.76
CA PHE A 869 -16.67 -8.95 -10.08
C PHE A 869 -16.66 -8.71 -8.56
N TRP A 870 -15.49 -8.56 -7.96
CA TRP A 870 -15.35 -8.20 -6.54
C TRP A 870 -15.97 -6.83 -6.24
N ASP A 871 -15.70 -5.81 -7.08
CA ASP A 871 -16.30 -4.48 -6.92
C ASP A 871 -17.83 -4.50 -7.09
N LEU A 872 -18.35 -5.37 -7.98
CA LEU A 872 -19.79 -5.58 -8.13
C LEU A 872 -20.42 -6.19 -6.87
N GLN A 873 -19.83 -7.24 -6.30
CA GLN A 873 -20.32 -7.86 -5.06
C GLN A 873 -20.36 -6.84 -3.90
N TYR A 874 -19.36 -5.96 -3.84
CA TYR A 874 -19.32 -4.87 -2.88
C TYR A 874 -20.53 -3.92 -3.05
N GLU A 875 -20.79 -3.42 -4.26
CA GLU A 875 -21.92 -2.49 -4.49
C GLU A 875 -23.27 -3.18 -4.22
N ASN A 876 -23.43 -4.45 -4.61
CA ASN A 876 -24.63 -5.22 -4.32
C ASN A 876 -24.85 -5.42 -2.81
N TRP A 877 -23.78 -5.66 -2.04
CA TRP A 877 -23.84 -5.73 -0.59
C TRP A 877 -24.28 -4.37 0.00
N VAL A 878 -23.73 -3.25 -0.46
CA VAL A 878 -24.14 -1.90 0.00
C VAL A 878 -25.62 -1.63 -0.28
N GLU A 879 -26.11 -1.96 -1.47
CA GLU A 879 -27.54 -1.78 -1.80
C GLU A 879 -28.45 -2.68 -0.97
N ASP A 880 -28.04 -3.91 -0.68
CA ASP A 880 -28.76 -4.80 0.22
C ASP A 880 -28.84 -4.24 1.66
N ARG A 881 -27.73 -3.71 2.20
CA ARG A 881 -27.72 -3.03 3.51
C ARG A 881 -28.62 -1.79 3.50
N ARG A 882 -28.62 -1.01 2.42
CA ARG A 882 -29.49 0.16 2.26
C ARG A 882 -30.96 -0.22 2.26
N ARG A 883 -31.33 -1.23 1.47
CA ARG A 883 -32.71 -1.75 1.42
C ARG A 883 -33.16 -2.26 2.78
N ARG A 884 -32.35 -3.05 3.47
CA ARG A 884 -32.67 -3.57 4.81
C ARG A 884 -32.82 -2.46 5.84
N THR A 885 -31.98 -1.44 5.81
CA THR A 885 -32.12 -0.26 6.70
C THR A 885 -33.47 0.43 6.48
N HIS A 886 -33.87 0.60 5.22
CA HIS A 886 -35.16 1.17 4.86
C HIS A 886 -36.32 0.31 5.38
N GLU A 887 -36.28 -1.02 5.15
CA GLU A 887 -37.31 -1.96 5.61
C GLU A 887 -37.42 -2.01 7.14
N LEU A 888 -36.29 -2.20 7.85
CA LEU A 888 -36.24 -2.29 9.31
C LEU A 888 -36.69 -1.00 10.00
N SER A 889 -36.50 0.15 9.35
CA SER A 889 -36.91 1.46 9.87
C SER A 889 -38.30 1.92 9.48
N GLY A 890 -39.04 1.12 8.70
CA GLY A 890 -40.32 1.56 8.12
C GLY A 890 -40.17 2.77 7.19
N GLY A 891 -39.01 2.90 6.56
CA GLY A 891 -38.66 3.95 5.61
C GLY A 891 -38.12 5.25 6.20
N ARG A 892 -37.89 5.31 7.52
CA ARG A 892 -37.46 6.51 8.24
C ARG A 892 -35.96 6.78 8.18
N LEU A 893 -35.14 5.73 8.03
CA LEU A 893 -33.68 5.84 8.08
C LEU A 893 -33.03 5.60 6.72
N GLY A 894 -31.98 6.36 6.45
CA GLY A 894 -31.06 6.19 5.33
C GLY A 894 -29.82 5.38 5.71
N TYR A 895 -29.06 4.98 4.70
CA TYR A 895 -27.83 4.21 4.87
C TYR A 895 -26.77 4.63 3.86
N LEU A 896 -25.55 4.77 4.34
CA LEU A 896 -24.35 4.88 3.52
C LEU A 896 -23.24 4.01 4.10
N HIS A 897 -22.35 3.57 3.22
CA HIS A 897 -21.16 2.82 3.59
C HIS A 897 -19.91 3.53 3.09
N ILE A 898 -18.87 3.56 3.90
CA ILE A 898 -17.56 4.12 3.57
C ILE A 898 -16.56 2.97 3.51
N ARG A 899 -16.21 2.55 2.30
CA ARG A 899 -15.32 1.40 2.06
C ARG A 899 -13.89 1.65 2.47
N GLU A 900 -13.38 2.83 2.15
CA GLU A 900 -11.99 3.23 2.32
C GLU A 900 -11.98 4.75 2.59
N MET A 901 -10.85 5.28 3.05
CA MET A 901 -10.68 6.70 3.40
C MET A 901 -9.79 7.40 2.37
N ASP A 902 -10.09 7.23 1.08
CA ASP A 902 -9.42 7.94 -0.02
C ASP A 902 -10.27 9.14 -0.52
N ARG A 903 -9.74 9.86 -1.51
CA ARG A 903 -10.43 11.02 -2.11
C ARG A 903 -11.71 10.64 -2.83
N ALA A 904 -11.74 9.49 -3.51
CA ALA A 904 -12.92 9.05 -4.27
C ALA A 904 -14.09 8.68 -3.33
N CYS A 905 -13.79 7.99 -2.23
CA CYS A 905 -14.71 7.64 -1.16
C CYS A 905 -15.20 8.88 -0.42
N LEU A 906 -14.34 9.89 -0.17
CA LEU A 906 -14.78 11.16 0.40
C LEU A 906 -15.80 11.88 -0.49
N GLU A 907 -15.56 11.95 -1.80
CA GLU A 907 -16.51 12.57 -2.72
C GLU A 907 -17.82 11.78 -2.85
N ARG A 908 -17.76 10.43 -2.80
CA ARG A 908 -18.96 9.59 -2.70
C ARG A 908 -19.69 9.83 -1.39
N PHE A 909 -18.99 9.86 -0.26
CA PHE A 909 -19.54 10.17 1.06
C PHE A 909 -20.27 11.51 1.06
N LYS A 910 -19.68 12.60 0.53
CA LYS A 910 -20.35 13.91 0.43
C LYS A 910 -21.67 13.84 -0.37
N ARG A 911 -21.69 13.10 -1.48
CA ARG A 911 -22.90 12.90 -2.31
C ARG A 911 -23.95 12.07 -1.58
N ASP A 912 -23.55 10.94 -1.00
CA ASP A 912 -24.45 10.03 -0.29
C ASP A 912 -25.01 10.71 0.96
N LEU A 913 -24.17 11.40 1.75
CA LEU A 913 -24.58 12.17 2.93
C LEU A 913 -25.67 13.19 2.58
N ARG A 914 -25.50 13.89 1.45
CA ARG A 914 -26.47 14.86 0.95
C ARG A 914 -27.79 14.21 0.54
N ASP A 915 -27.73 13.13 -0.21
CA ASP A 915 -28.93 12.43 -0.67
C ASP A 915 -29.68 11.81 0.51
N GLN A 916 -28.98 11.05 1.36
CA GLN A 916 -29.56 10.36 2.51
C GLN A 916 -30.09 11.35 3.56
N GLY A 917 -29.31 12.36 3.96
CA GLY A 917 -29.76 13.35 4.95
C GLY A 917 -30.91 14.26 4.46
N SER A 918 -31.17 14.30 3.14
CA SER A 918 -32.30 15.08 2.59
C SER A 918 -33.63 14.32 2.59
N ARG A 919 -33.58 12.99 2.68
CA ARG A 919 -34.74 12.10 2.48
C ARG A 919 -35.20 11.40 3.75
N TYR A 920 -34.31 11.25 4.73
CA TYR A 920 -34.51 10.42 5.90
C TYR A 920 -34.38 11.22 7.19
N GLU A 921 -35.04 10.74 8.25
CA GLU A 921 -35.02 11.36 9.58
C GLU A 921 -33.69 11.13 10.32
N GLY A 922 -32.93 10.10 9.92
CA GLY A 922 -31.60 9.79 10.42
C GLY A 922 -30.84 8.88 9.46
N VAL A 923 -29.53 8.77 9.64
CA VAL A 923 -28.65 8.01 8.74
C VAL A 923 -27.76 7.03 9.50
N VAL A 924 -27.73 5.78 9.06
CA VAL A 924 -26.72 4.79 9.47
C VAL A 924 -25.47 5.01 8.63
N ILE A 925 -24.34 5.24 9.30
CA ILE A 925 -23.01 5.39 8.69
C ILE A 925 -22.23 4.12 8.96
N ASP A 926 -22.05 3.28 7.93
CA ASP A 926 -21.36 2.01 8.07
C ASP A 926 -19.89 2.13 7.62
N ILE A 927 -18.96 1.84 8.53
CA ILE A 927 -17.52 1.77 8.24
C ILE A 927 -16.93 0.40 8.58
N ARG A 928 -17.78 -0.63 8.71
CA ARG A 928 -17.32 -2.02 8.84
C ARG A 928 -16.45 -2.36 7.62
N ARG A 929 -15.34 -3.06 7.84
CA ARG A 929 -14.41 -3.48 6.76
C ARG A 929 -13.73 -2.32 6.04
N ASN A 930 -13.61 -1.17 6.70
CA ASN A 930 -12.93 -0.02 6.14
C ASN A 930 -11.40 -0.20 6.20
N TYR A 931 -10.74 -0.18 5.04
CA TYR A 931 -9.28 -0.42 4.94
C TYR A 931 -8.40 0.80 5.29
N GLY A 932 -8.99 1.91 5.72
CA GLY A 932 -8.30 3.15 6.01
C GLY A 932 -7.94 3.97 4.77
N GLY A 933 -6.96 4.87 4.91
CA GLY A 933 -6.63 5.91 3.93
C GLY A 933 -6.13 7.17 4.64
N ASN A 934 -6.53 8.36 4.18
CA ASN A 934 -6.11 9.65 4.73
C ASN A 934 -7.21 10.74 4.83
N THR A 935 -8.48 10.42 4.55
CA THR A 935 -9.58 11.41 4.52
C THR A 935 -10.50 11.39 5.76
N ALA A 936 -10.19 10.62 6.80
CA ALA A 936 -11.06 10.50 7.98
C ALA A 936 -11.32 11.85 8.66
N MET A 937 -10.29 12.71 8.79
CA MET A 937 -10.43 14.02 9.45
C MET A 937 -11.43 14.93 8.72
N GLU A 938 -11.40 14.95 7.39
CA GLU A 938 -12.35 15.74 6.59
C GLU A 938 -13.80 15.24 6.78
N MET A 939 -13.99 13.92 6.90
CA MET A 939 -15.30 13.35 7.17
C MET A 939 -15.81 13.68 8.58
N VAL A 940 -14.94 13.60 9.60
CA VAL A 940 -15.28 14.00 10.98
C VAL A 940 -15.63 15.49 11.04
N GLU A 941 -14.90 16.35 10.34
CA GLU A 941 -15.21 17.79 10.26
C GLU A 941 -16.60 18.06 9.67
N ILE A 942 -16.96 17.36 8.58
CA ILE A 942 -18.30 17.46 7.97
C ILE A 942 -19.38 17.01 8.95
N LEU A 943 -19.17 15.89 9.66
CA LEU A 943 -20.16 15.37 10.61
C LEU A 943 -20.28 16.24 11.87
N ASN A 944 -19.20 16.89 12.29
CA ASN A 944 -19.19 17.76 13.46
C ASN A 944 -19.75 19.18 13.19
N ASN A 945 -19.96 19.56 11.93
CA ASN A 945 -20.46 20.89 11.59
C ASN A 945 -21.95 21.05 11.91
N ARG A 946 -22.25 21.62 13.09
CA ARG A 946 -23.62 21.80 13.59
C ARG A 946 -24.28 23.06 13.03
N ALA A 947 -25.60 23.02 12.87
CA ALA A 947 -26.41 24.19 12.53
C ALA A 947 -26.20 25.35 13.52
N TRP A 948 -25.56 26.43 13.06
CA TRP A 948 -25.34 27.67 13.82
C TRP A 948 -26.19 28.85 13.30
N ALA A 949 -26.78 28.71 12.12
CA ALA A 949 -27.74 29.66 11.55
C ALA A 949 -28.71 28.95 10.60
N TYR A 950 -29.86 29.60 10.36
CA TYR A 950 -30.87 29.12 9.43
C TYR A 950 -31.25 30.20 8.43
N THR A 951 -31.47 29.79 7.19
CA THR A 951 -32.05 30.64 6.13
C THR A 951 -33.49 30.23 5.87
N GLU A 952 -34.35 31.24 5.80
CA GLU A 952 -35.76 31.10 5.49
C GLU A 952 -36.07 31.91 4.24
N ARG A 953 -36.52 31.24 3.17
CA ARG A 953 -37.05 31.91 1.98
C ARG A 953 -38.57 31.97 2.10
N ARG A 954 -39.17 33.11 1.75
CA ARG A 954 -40.63 33.30 1.81
C ARG A 954 -41.36 32.13 1.13
N GLY A 955 -42.16 31.39 1.89
CA GLY A 955 -42.94 30.24 1.41
C GLY A 955 -42.19 28.92 1.31
N GLN A 956 -40.98 28.81 1.87
CA GLN A 956 -40.16 27.59 1.90
C GLN A 956 -39.83 27.19 3.34
N PRO A 957 -39.59 25.90 3.62
CA PRO A 957 -39.10 25.46 4.92
C PRO A 957 -37.78 26.14 5.30
N ARG A 958 -37.58 26.34 6.60
CA ARG A 958 -36.32 26.81 7.17
C ARG A 958 -35.23 25.76 6.94
N VAL A 959 -34.05 26.20 6.49
CA VAL A 959 -32.91 25.31 6.21
C VAL A 959 -31.67 25.80 6.94
N SER A 960 -30.91 24.88 7.52
CA SER A 960 -29.62 25.19 8.17
C SER A 960 -28.57 25.65 7.15
N GLU A 961 -27.77 26.64 7.55
CA GLU A 961 -26.73 27.24 6.71
C GLU A 961 -25.56 26.28 6.37
N PRO A 962 -25.01 25.50 7.32
CA PRO A 962 -24.09 24.39 7.03
C PRO A 962 -24.62 23.38 6.00
N TRP A 963 -25.84 22.87 6.22
CA TRP A 963 -26.46 21.94 5.28
C TRP A 963 -26.65 22.56 3.90
N ARG A 964 -27.13 23.80 3.83
CA ARG A 964 -27.32 24.49 2.54
C ARG A 964 -26.03 24.59 1.71
N ARG A 965 -24.87 24.66 2.34
CA ARG A 965 -23.55 24.71 1.67
C ARG A 965 -22.94 23.32 1.41
N GLY A 966 -23.56 22.23 1.89
CA GLY A 966 -23.08 20.87 1.67
C GLY A 966 -21.99 20.41 2.64
N HIS A 967 -21.88 21.04 3.81
CA HIS A 967 -20.83 20.75 4.79
C HIS A 967 -21.38 20.18 6.11
N ALA A 968 -22.55 19.53 6.11
CA ALA A 968 -23.16 18.96 7.32
C ALA A 968 -24.14 17.82 6.98
N LEU A 969 -24.44 16.96 7.96
CA LEU A 969 -25.51 15.95 7.89
C LEU A 969 -26.86 16.47 8.41
N ASP A 970 -26.87 17.28 9.47
CA ASP A 970 -28.04 17.89 10.12
C ASP A 970 -29.20 16.97 10.55
N VAL A 971 -29.01 15.65 10.47
CA VAL A 971 -29.90 14.63 11.04
C VAL A 971 -29.13 13.69 11.98
N PRO A 972 -29.77 13.07 12.99
CA PRO A 972 -29.13 12.09 13.85
C PRO A 972 -28.50 10.93 13.08
N SER A 973 -27.42 10.37 13.62
CA SER A 973 -26.73 9.22 13.02
C SER A 973 -26.26 8.22 14.05
N VAL A 974 -25.97 7.02 13.56
CA VAL A 974 -25.33 5.91 14.29
C VAL A 974 -24.24 5.33 13.39
N MET A 975 -23.09 4.98 13.97
CA MET A 975 -21.95 4.43 13.22
C MET A 975 -21.81 2.93 13.46
N LEU A 976 -21.54 2.15 12.41
CA LEU A 976 -21.20 0.73 12.49
C LEU A 976 -19.69 0.51 12.29
N VAL A 977 -19.09 -0.32 13.15
CA VAL A 977 -17.66 -0.73 13.11
C VAL A 977 -17.51 -2.24 13.31
N ASN A 978 -16.41 -2.83 12.84
CA ASN A 978 -16.05 -4.21 13.17
C ASN A 978 -14.54 -4.38 13.23
N HIS A 979 -14.07 -5.59 13.57
CA HIS A 979 -12.66 -5.97 13.66
C HIS A 979 -11.88 -5.75 12.37
N GLN A 980 -12.53 -5.60 11.22
CA GLN A 980 -11.89 -5.36 9.92
C GLN A 980 -11.77 -3.87 9.58
N SER A 981 -12.33 -2.97 10.40
CA SER A 981 -12.13 -1.53 10.29
C SER A 981 -10.74 -1.19 10.83
N VAL A 982 -9.85 -0.62 10.01
CA VAL A 982 -8.43 -0.40 10.37
C VAL A 982 -7.92 0.98 9.97
N SER A 983 -6.79 1.41 10.52
CA SER A 983 -6.04 2.61 10.13
C SER A 983 -6.86 3.89 10.35
N ASN A 984 -7.12 4.68 9.31
CA ASN A 984 -7.95 5.89 9.42
C ASN A 984 -9.40 5.59 9.90
N ALA A 985 -9.89 4.35 9.82
CA ALA A 985 -11.16 3.96 10.44
C ALA A 985 -11.10 4.01 11.98
N GLU A 986 -9.95 3.75 12.58
CA GLU A 986 -9.70 3.93 14.03
C GLU A 986 -9.91 5.40 14.41
N MET A 987 -9.33 6.32 13.63
CA MET A 987 -9.46 7.76 13.84
C MET A 987 -10.89 8.25 13.63
N MET A 988 -11.58 7.73 12.60
CA MET A 988 -12.98 8.09 12.31
C MET A 988 -13.91 7.65 13.43
N SER A 989 -13.81 6.40 13.89
CA SER A 989 -14.66 5.86 14.96
C SER A 989 -14.40 6.56 16.29
N GLU A 990 -13.12 6.76 16.67
CA GLU A 990 -12.78 7.50 17.88
C GLU A 990 -13.23 8.96 17.79
N GLY A 991 -12.98 9.64 16.67
CA GLY A 991 -13.40 11.03 16.47
C GLY A 991 -14.91 11.19 16.55
N TYR A 992 -15.67 10.27 15.94
CA TYR A 992 -17.13 10.26 16.00
C TYR A 992 -17.67 10.08 17.42
N ARG A 993 -17.08 9.14 18.18
CA ARG A 993 -17.44 8.88 19.57
C ARG A 993 -17.04 10.01 20.51
N ALA A 994 -15.77 10.43 20.46
CA ALA A 994 -15.19 11.44 21.37
C ALA A 994 -15.83 12.82 21.19
N LEU A 995 -16.28 13.18 19.98
CA LEU A 995 -17.00 14.43 19.72
C LEU A 995 -18.51 14.33 19.96
N GLY A 996 -19.02 13.15 20.33
CA GLY A 996 -20.44 12.93 20.61
C GLY A 996 -21.33 13.16 19.39
N LEU A 997 -20.90 12.67 18.22
CA LEU A 997 -21.64 12.81 16.95
C LEU A 997 -22.81 11.81 16.83
N GLY A 998 -22.71 10.68 17.54
CA GLY A 998 -23.72 9.66 17.65
C GLY A 998 -23.16 8.45 18.40
N LYS A 999 -23.89 7.33 18.38
CA LYS A 999 -23.44 6.07 18.98
C LYS A 999 -22.66 5.22 17.99
N VAL A 1000 -21.62 4.54 18.46
CA VAL A 1000 -20.88 3.52 17.71
C VAL A 1000 -21.38 2.14 18.12
N VAL A 1001 -21.72 1.30 17.14
CA VAL A 1001 -22.28 -0.05 17.33
C VAL A 1001 -21.42 -1.07 16.59
N GLY A 1002 -21.12 -2.20 17.20
CA GLY A 1002 -20.36 -3.28 16.55
C GLY A 1002 -19.44 -3.99 17.51
N ILE A 1003 -18.25 -4.41 17.03
CA ILE A 1003 -17.16 -4.88 17.89
C ILE A 1003 -15.94 -3.95 17.71
N PRO A 1004 -14.94 -4.00 18.61
CA PRO A 1004 -13.79 -3.13 18.49
C PRO A 1004 -13.10 -3.28 17.14
N THR A 1005 -12.54 -2.18 16.66
CA THR A 1005 -11.81 -2.11 15.39
C THR A 1005 -10.51 -2.94 15.44
N GLU A 1006 -9.78 -3.04 14.32
CA GLU A 1006 -8.61 -3.90 14.17
C GLU A 1006 -7.48 -3.55 15.15
N GLY A 1007 -7.32 -2.26 15.48
CA GLY A 1007 -6.32 -1.78 16.41
C GLY A 1007 -4.98 -1.40 15.81
N GLY A 1008 -4.89 -1.25 14.49
CA GLY A 1008 -3.69 -0.86 13.78
C GLY A 1008 -3.82 0.52 13.13
N VAL A 1009 -3.04 1.50 13.58
CA VAL A 1009 -2.93 2.80 12.91
C VAL A 1009 -1.58 3.46 13.20
N ILE A 1010 -0.75 3.46 12.16
CA ILE A 1010 0.47 4.25 12.08
C ILE A 1010 0.52 4.82 10.67
N PHE A 1011 0.78 6.12 10.53
CA PHE A 1011 1.00 6.71 9.22
C PHE A 1011 2.25 6.13 8.59
N THR A 1012 2.17 5.90 7.28
CA THR A 1012 3.15 5.10 6.56
C THR A 1012 3.42 5.65 5.17
N SER A 1013 4.63 5.38 4.68
CA SER A 1013 5.07 5.69 3.32
C SER A 1013 5.73 4.45 2.71
N SER A 1014 5.80 4.40 1.39
CA SER A 1014 6.53 3.35 0.69
C SER A 1014 8.03 3.68 0.62
N TYR A 1015 8.88 2.66 0.71
CA TYR A 1015 10.31 2.76 0.44
C TYR A 1015 10.76 1.58 -0.44
N ARG A 1016 11.37 1.85 -1.60
CA ARG A 1016 11.82 0.81 -2.54
C ARG A 1016 13.26 0.43 -2.25
N LEU A 1017 13.49 -0.82 -1.84
CA LEU A 1017 14.80 -1.42 -1.64
C LEU A 1017 15.55 -1.61 -2.96
N LEU A 1018 16.87 -1.76 -2.87
CA LEU A 1018 17.74 -1.93 -4.03
C LEU A 1018 17.36 -3.13 -4.89
N ASN A 1019 16.91 -4.23 -4.27
CA ASN A 1019 16.50 -5.44 -4.97
C ASN A 1019 15.09 -5.36 -5.62
N GLY A 1020 14.46 -4.18 -5.63
CA GLY A 1020 13.15 -3.92 -6.19
C GLY A 1020 11.96 -4.21 -5.27
N PHE A 1021 12.18 -4.77 -4.08
CA PHE A 1021 11.13 -4.91 -3.07
C PHE A 1021 10.69 -3.54 -2.56
N THR A 1022 9.43 -3.44 -2.11
CA THR A 1022 8.90 -2.21 -1.51
C THR A 1022 8.46 -2.47 -0.09
N ILE A 1023 9.04 -1.75 0.87
CA ILE A 1023 8.64 -1.76 2.28
C ILE A 1023 7.54 -0.73 2.49
N ARG A 1024 6.47 -1.13 3.17
CA ARG A 1024 5.53 -0.19 3.79
C ARG A 1024 6.12 0.24 5.14
N ARG A 1025 6.62 1.47 5.24
CA ARG A 1025 7.39 1.97 6.40
C ARG A 1025 6.49 2.80 7.33
N PRO A 1026 6.24 2.38 8.58
CA PRO A 1026 5.55 3.19 9.58
C PRO A 1026 6.48 4.29 10.10
N PHE A 1027 6.05 5.56 10.07
CA PHE A 1027 6.92 6.69 10.44
C PHE A 1027 6.28 7.70 11.40
N GLU A 1028 4.94 7.71 11.56
CA GLU A 1028 4.25 8.67 12.43
C GLU A 1028 3.11 8.00 13.21
N GLY A 1029 3.20 8.06 14.53
CA GLY A 1029 2.21 7.48 15.46
C GLY A 1029 1.04 8.42 15.75
N ILE A 1030 -0.13 7.84 16.04
CA ILE A 1030 -1.36 8.58 16.35
C ILE A 1030 -1.78 8.33 17.79
N TYR A 1031 -2.12 9.42 18.48
CA TYR A 1031 -2.42 9.42 19.90
C TYR A 1031 -3.74 10.13 20.19
N THR A 1032 -4.48 9.64 21.18
CA THR A 1032 -5.68 10.33 21.68
C THR A 1032 -5.28 11.64 22.37
N ALA A 1033 -6.25 12.51 22.62
CA ALA A 1033 -6.02 13.73 23.40
C ALA A 1033 -5.51 13.44 24.83
N ALA A 1034 -5.73 12.22 25.34
CA ALA A 1034 -5.22 11.75 26.63
C ALA A 1034 -3.80 11.15 26.54
N GLY A 1035 -3.21 11.06 25.34
CA GLY A 1035 -1.89 10.49 25.09
C GLY A 1035 -1.86 8.97 24.93
N GLU A 1036 -3.01 8.29 24.85
CA GLU A 1036 -3.07 6.86 24.54
C GLU A 1036 -2.70 6.65 23.06
N ASN A 1037 -1.74 5.76 22.80
CA ASN A 1037 -1.42 5.35 21.42
C ASN A 1037 -2.61 4.59 20.84
N PHE A 1038 -2.98 4.91 19.61
CA PHE A 1038 -4.00 4.14 18.91
C PHE A 1038 -3.49 2.76 18.46
N GLU A 1039 -2.19 2.63 18.21
CA GLU A 1039 -1.58 1.39 17.77
C GLU A 1039 -1.65 0.29 18.83
N GLY A 1040 -1.98 -0.92 18.38
CA GLY A 1040 -2.01 -2.15 19.18
C GLY A 1040 -3.32 -2.39 19.93
N LYS A 1041 -4.35 -1.56 19.72
CA LYS A 1041 -5.64 -1.71 20.43
C LYS A 1041 -6.81 -1.16 19.61
N GLY A 1042 -7.82 -1.99 19.39
CA GLY A 1042 -9.07 -1.59 18.72
C GLY A 1042 -9.83 -0.50 19.49
N ARG A 1043 -10.57 0.34 18.78
CA ARG A 1043 -11.50 1.33 19.33
C ARG A 1043 -12.81 0.67 19.72
N GLU A 1044 -13.10 0.73 21.01
CA GLU A 1044 -14.32 0.17 21.60
C GLU A 1044 -15.60 0.90 21.11
N PRO A 1045 -16.64 0.16 20.68
CA PRO A 1045 -17.94 0.73 20.37
C PRO A 1045 -18.67 1.16 21.65
N ASP A 1046 -19.65 2.06 21.53
CA ASP A 1046 -20.58 2.35 22.64
C ASP A 1046 -21.49 1.15 22.95
N ILE A 1047 -21.83 0.36 21.92
CA ILE A 1047 -22.71 -0.80 22.01
C ILE A 1047 -22.03 -1.99 21.34
N TYR A 1048 -21.53 -2.91 22.17
CA TYR A 1048 -20.93 -4.15 21.70
C TYR A 1048 -21.99 -5.11 21.13
N VAL A 1049 -21.79 -5.57 19.90
CA VAL A 1049 -22.60 -6.54 19.17
C VAL A 1049 -21.67 -7.36 18.28
N ASP A 1050 -21.34 -8.58 18.72
CA ASP A 1050 -20.65 -9.58 17.90
C ASP A 1050 -21.63 -10.24 16.92
N VAL A 1051 -21.10 -10.83 15.84
CA VAL A 1051 -21.90 -11.56 14.86
C VAL A 1051 -21.64 -13.06 15.02
N ASP A 1052 -22.69 -13.80 15.39
CA ASP A 1052 -22.65 -15.25 15.37
C ASP A 1052 -22.53 -15.71 13.90
N PRO A 1053 -21.55 -16.55 13.54
CA PRO A 1053 -21.42 -17.04 12.15
C PRO A 1053 -22.69 -17.73 11.63
N ASN A 1054 -23.53 -18.28 12.51
CA ASN A 1054 -24.81 -18.88 12.12
C ASN A 1054 -25.88 -17.84 11.76
N ASP A 1055 -25.75 -16.57 12.18
CA ASP A 1055 -26.71 -15.51 11.82
C ASP A 1055 -26.68 -15.20 10.33
N TYR A 1056 -25.50 -15.23 9.68
CA TYR A 1056 -25.39 -15.04 8.23
C TYR A 1056 -26.08 -16.15 7.45
N GLN A 1057 -26.01 -17.40 7.92
CA GLN A 1057 -26.73 -18.52 7.31
C GLN A 1057 -28.25 -18.32 7.35
N SER A 1058 -28.76 -17.60 8.36
CA SER A 1058 -30.17 -17.20 8.47
C SER A 1058 -30.50 -15.88 7.76
N GLY A 1059 -29.52 -15.25 7.10
CA GLY A 1059 -29.67 -13.99 6.39
C GLY A 1059 -29.80 -12.77 7.30
N ARG A 1060 -29.41 -12.85 8.58
CA ARG A 1060 -29.50 -11.75 9.55
C ARG A 1060 -28.23 -10.89 9.58
N ASP A 1061 -28.38 -9.66 10.08
CA ASP A 1061 -27.26 -8.74 10.37
C ASP A 1061 -27.51 -8.07 11.71
N PRO A 1062 -27.12 -8.71 12.84
CA PRO A 1062 -27.44 -8.25 14.18
C PRO A 1062 -26.89 -6.85 14.50
N GLN A 1063 -25.75 -6.49 13.92
CA GLN A 1063 -25.14 -5.18 14.11
C GLN A 1063 -26.00 -4.10 13.45
N LEU A 1064 -26.40 -4.28 12.18
CA LEU A 1064 -27.28 -3.34 11.49
C LEU A 1064 -28.66 -3.26 12.18
N GLU A 1065 -29.25 -4.40 12.54
CA GLU A 1065 -30.51 -4.46 13.28
C GLU A 1065 -30.45 -3.66 14.58
N ARG A 1066 -29.34 -3.78 15.33
CA ARG A 1066 -29.15 -3.03 16.57
C ARG A 1066 -28.96 -1.53 16.31
N ALA A 1067 -28.17 -1.16 15.31
CA ALA A 1067 -27.95 0.25 14.95
C ALA A 1067 -29.25 0.95 14.53
N VAL A 1068 -30.07 0.30 13.68
CA VAL A 1068 -31.39 0.81 13.27
C VAL A 1068 -32.29 0.99 14.49
N LYS A 1069 -32.35 -0.01 15.38
CA LYS A 1069 -33.15 0.06 16.60
C LYS A 1069 -32.75 1.22 17.50
N GLU A 1070 -31.44 1.42 17.70
CA GLU A 1070 -30.92 2.49 18.54
C GLU A 1070 -31.24 3.87 17.95
N LEU A 1071 -31.04 4.04 16.64
CA LEU A 1071 -31.30 5.32 15.98
C LEU A 1071 -32.79 5.67 15.95
N LEU A 1072 -33.69 4.70 15.75
CA LEU A 1072 -35.13 4.92 15.88
C LEU A 1072 -35.52 5.34 17.30
N ALA A 1073 -34.97 4.67 18.32
CA ALA A 1073 -35.23 5.03 19.71
C ALA A 1073 -34.77 6.46 20.04
N GLN A 1074 -33.61 6.88 19.49
CA GLN A 1074 -33.13 8.25 19.59
C GLN A 1074 -34.09 9.25 18.92
N LEU A 1075 -34.58 8.96 17.72
CA LEU A 1075 -35.52 9.82 17.00
C LEU A 1075 -36.84 9.96 17.76
N ASP A 1076 -37.42 8.85 18.21
CA ASP A 1076 -38.69 8.84 18.93
C ASP A 1076 -38.60 9.63 20.26
N ALA A 1077 -37.46 9.53 20.95
CA ALA A 1077 -37.18 10.32 22.14
C ALA A 1077 -37.06 11.83 21.84
N GLN A 1078 -36.49 12.21 20.69
CA GLN A 1078 -36.39 13.61 20.25
C GLN A 1078 -37.76 14.18 19.87
N THR A 1079 -38.61 13.42 19.17
CA THR A 1079 -39.98 13.85 18.83
C THR A 1079 -40.81 14.14 20.09
N LEU A 1080 -40.69 13.30 21.12
CA LEU A 1080 -41.35 13.51 22.42
C LEU A 1080 -40.88 14.77 23.17
N GLN A 1081 -39.68 15.28 22.87
CA GLN A 1081 -39.19 16.54 23.46
C GLN A 1081 -39.69 17.79 22.71
N VAL A 1082 -39.97 17.69 21.41
CA VAL A 1082 -40.49 18.78 20.57
C VAL A 1082 -41.99 19.01 20.80
N ASP A 1083 -42.75 17.98 21.18
CA ASP A 1083 -44.18 18.08 21.52
C ASP A 1083 -44.48 18.73 22.88
N LYS A 1084 -43.45 19.16 23.64
CA LYS A 1084 -43.64 20.14 24.73
C LYS A 1084 -43.69 21.54 24.11
N PRO A 1085 -44.79 22.31 24.27
CA PRO A 1085 -44.92 23.59 23.60
C PRO A 1085 -43.83 24.56 24.05
N GLN A 1086 -42.82 24.75 23.20
CA GLN A 1086 -41.91 25.90 23.28
C GLN A 1086 -42.43 27.01 22.38
N SER A 1087 -43.45 27.73 22.88
CA SER A 1087 -43.72 29.11 22.47
C SER A 1087 -44.51 29.80 23.58
N PRO A 1088 -44.08 30.96 24.11
CA PRO A 1088 -45.03 31.87 24.74
C PRO A 1088 -45.99 32.39 23.65
N PRO A 1089 -47.25 32.70 23.99
CA PRO A 1089 -48.24 33.14 23.01
C PRO A 1089 -47.77 34.44 22.33
N VAL A 1090 -47.93 34.48 21.00
CA VAL A 1090 -47.86 35.73 20.22
C VAL A 1090 -48.86 36.71 20.84
N PRO A 1091 -48.46 37.95 21.21
CA PRO A 1091 -49.42 38.93 21.69
C PRO A 1091 -50.33 39.33 20.53
N ILE A 1092 -51.59 38.91 20.60
CA ILE A 1092 -52.66 39.49 19.79
C ILE A 1092 -52.83 40.92 20.29
N ARG A 1093 -52.45 41.92 19.47
CA ARG A 1093 -52.81 43.31 19.73
C ARG A 1093 -54.33 43.45 19.58
N PRO A 1094 -55.03 44.14 20.51
CA PRO A 1094 -56.44 44.41 20.35
C PRO A 1094 -56.65 45.34 19.15
N THR A 1095 -57.64 45.00 18.33
CA THR A 1095 -58.19 45.85 17.28
C THR A 1095 -58.89 47.04 17.91
N GLU A 1096 -58.33 48.23 17.74
CA GLU A 1096 -59.09 49.48 17.87
C GLU A 1096 -59.83 49.72 16.54
N ASP A 1097 -61.16 49.70 16.60
CA ASP A 1097 -62.05 50.19 15.56
C ASP A 1097 -61.88 51.71 15.39
N PRO A 1098 -61.72 52.22 14.16
CA PRO A 1098 -62.03 53.61 13.87
C PRO A 1098 -63.35 53.69 13.09
N GLU A 1099 -64.42 54.08 13.79
CA GLU A 1099 -65.59 54.68 13.13
C GLU A 1099 -65.19 55.98 12.41
N VAL A 1100 -65.53 56.02 11.12
CA VAL A 1100 -66.11 57.15 10.37
C VAL A 1100 -65.58 58.57 10.68
N ARG A 1101 -64.88 59.18 9.70
CA ARG A 1101 -65.27 60.50 9.15
C ARG A 1101 -64.48 60.92 7.90
N GLU A 1102 -65.26 61.05 6.83
CA GLU A 1102 -65.29 62.11 5.80
C GLU A 1102 -64.01 62.59 5.10
N ASP A 1103 -64.04 62.39 3.78
CA ASP A 1103 -63.35 63.18 2.77
C ASP A 1103 -63.46 64.70 2.99
N LYS A 1104 -62.32 65.41 2.91
CA LYS A 1104 -62.13 66.48 1.91
C LYS A 1104 -60.68 66.95 1.80
N PRO A 1105 -60.26 67.44 0.61
CA PRO A 1105 -58.86 67.58 0.21
C PRO A 1105 -58.35 69.02 0.28
N ALA A 1106 -57.03 69.21 0.43
CA ALA A 1106 -56.35 70.43 -0.03
C ALA A 1106 -54.82 70.30 -0.10
N SER A 1107 -54.33 70.30 -1.34
CA SER A 1107 -53.26 71.16 -1.87
C SER A 1107 -51.90 71.31 -1.16
N ARG A 1108 -50.88 70.92 -1.93
CA ARG A 1108 -49.70 71.70 -2.37
C ARG A 1108 -48.73 72.33 -1.33
N ALA A 1109 -47.50 71.83 -1.44
CA ALA A 1109 -46.23 72.53 -1.71
C ALA A 1109 -45.51 73.30 -0.57
N ARG A 1110 -44.35 72.77 -0.17
CA ARG A 1110 -43.03 73.29 -0.57
C ARG A 1110 -41.99 72.19 -0.55
#